data_AF-A0A8J3TQH0-F1
#
_entry.id   AF-A0A8J3TQH0-F1
#
_cell.length_a   1.000
_cell.length_b   1.000
_cell.length_c   1.000
_cell.angle_alpha   90.00
_cell.angle_beta   90.00
_cell.angle_gamma   90.00
#
_symmetry.space_group_name_H-M   'P 1'
#
loop_
_entity.id
_entity.type
_entity.pdbx_description
1 polymer ?
#
loop_
_entity_poly.entity_id
_entity_poly.type
_entity_poly.pdbx_seq_one_letter_code
_entity_poly.pdbx_strand_id
1 'polypeptide(L)'
;MVAIPRKLTAPAPGWSVDADVVVVGSGIAGLTAALTYIELAPEARVLVVTKDVLSAGSTRWAQGGIAAVLDPEDTPDEHLNDTLIAGVGLCDEEAVRILVTEGPDALKRLIGHGARFDRDSDGELQLTREGGHRRNRIVHAGGDATGAEVQRALTQAVLAEPRIEIIEHALVLDLLQDETGRASGVTLHVMGEGARDGVGAANAGAVVLASGGMGQVYAATTNPVVSTGDGVALALRAGAVVRDVEFVQFHPTVLWLGEGSTGQQPLVSEAVRGEGAVLIDVNGDRFMQGVHELADLAPRDVVAKAITRKMHETGADHVYLDARDFGEEKWRARFPTILAVCREHGIDPVTEPIPVAPAAHYASGGVRTDLYGRTSVPGLYACGEVACTGVHGANRLASNSLLEGLVFAERIASDLVAHTRTPKKADALHRPEGLVDPRVRARIQSHMSRGAGVLRSEESLAEVARALENARWTPVAVEPCTESWEATNLLTVASALVAAAKEREETRGAHWREDHPERDDDRWRLHIDISLGTEGLLMRHQAHDIDAELTGLGIEPAQLSHLVSTALDEDLAGGLDVTSAATIPTDQTAVADLVARKEGVVAGLVVAEAVFRQAGPETVVERRVKDGDRVGPGDVLMTVHGRTRDLLTMERTALNFLTHLSGVATATSRWVDAVAGTKARVRDTRKTLPGLRALEKYAVHCGGGVNHRMGLHDAALIKDNHVVAAGGVAEAFRAVRQAFPDVAIEVEVDRIDQIEPVLAEGAEEILLDNFTVDQLAEAVRLVGGRARLESSGGLTLDSARAVAETGVDYLAVGALTHSASALDIGLDLRGA
;
A
#
# COMPACT_ATOMS: atom_id res chain seq x y z
N MET A 1 0.86 35.31 -1.38
CA MET A 1 0.88 34.34 -0.26
C MET A 1 2.33 34.02 0.06
N VAL A 2 2.70 33.91 1.33
CA VAL A 2 4.05 33.46 1.72
C VAL A 2 4.12 31.95 1.47
N ALA A 3 4.99 31.52 0.56
CA ALA A 3 5.17 30.11 0.25
C ALA A 3 5.90 29.37 1.39
N ILE A 4 5.71 28.06 1.49
CA ILE A 4 6.46 27.21 2.42
C ILE A 4 7.95 27.25 2.01
N PRO A 5 8.90 27.49 2.93
CA PRO A 5 10.32 27.51 2.60
C PRO A 5 10.80 26.19 2.00
N ARG A 6 11.62 26.26 0.94
CA ARG A 6 12.22 25.08 0.28
C ARG A 6 13.65 24.79 0.76
N LYS A 7 14.14 25.62 1.67
CA LYS A 7 15.40 25.47 2.39
C LYS A 7 15.27 26.24 3.71
N LEU A 8 15.83 25.72 4.80
CA LEU A 8 15.85 26.43 6.07
C LEU A 8 16.94 27.51 6.03
N THR A 9 16.62 28.72 6.50
CA THR A 9 17.67 29.72 6.75
C THR A 9 18.57 29.19 7.87
N ALA A 10 19.85 29.06 7.60
CA ALA A 10 20.84 28.58 8.57
C ALA A 10 22.22 29.19 8.27
N PRO A 11 23.11 29.33 9.27
CA PRO A 11 24.52 29.65 9.06
C PRO A 11 25.18 28.70 8.06
N ALA A 12 26.23 29.18 7.37
CA ALA A 12 27.05 28.31 6.53
C ALA A 12 27.72 27.22 7.40
N PRO A 13 27.89 25.98 6.88
CA PRO A 13 28.59 24.92 7.59
C PRO A 13 29.99 25.35 8.07
N GLY A 14 30.25 25.28 9.37
CA GLY A 14 31.54 25.59 9.98
C GLY A 14 32.50 24.40 10.03
N TRP A 15 31.98 23.19 9.79
CA TRP A 15 32.74 21.94 9.75
C TRP A 15 32.09 20.95 8.78
N SER A 16 32.85 19.93 8.36
CA SER A 16 32.36 18.86 7.50
C SER A 16 32.87 17.48 7.91
N VAL A 17 32.13 16.44 7.55
CA VAL A 17 32.50 15.02 7.71
C VAL A 17 32.07 14.25 6.45
N ASP A 18 32.83 13.21 6.10
CA ASP A 18 32.51 12.35 4.95
C ASP A 18 32.21 10.93 5.42
N ALA A 19 31.15 10.34 4.87
CA ALA A 19 30.78 8.94 5.06
C ALA A 19 30.34 8.33 3.73
N ASP A 20 30.23 7.01 3.65
CA ASP A 20 29.63 6.37 2.47
C ASP A 20 28.10 6.55 2.52
N VAL A 21 27.52 6.38 3.70
CA VAL A 21 26.09 6.54 3.97
C VAL A 21 25.88 7.35 5.23
N VAL A 22 24.95 8.31 5.17
CA VAL A 22 24.41 8.99 6.36
C VAL A 22 23.03 8.41 6.67
N VAL A 23 22.85 7.92 7.89
CA VAL A 23 21.56 7.48 8.43
C VAL A 23 21.03 8.52 9.40
N VAL A 24 19.85 9.05 9.11
CA VAL A 24 19.19 10.09 9.92
C VAL A 24 18.15 9.44 10.82
N GLY A 25 18.49 9.21 12.08
CA GLY A 25 17.63 8.61 13.10
C GLY A 25 18.21 7.33 13.69
N SER A 26 18.02 7.16 14.99
CA SER A 26 18.56 6.05 15.80
C SER A 26 17.50 5.06 16.30
N GLY A 27 16.33 5.03 15.66
CA GLY A 27 15.32 4.00 15.91
C GLY A 27 15.67 2.66 15.25
N ILE A 28 14.77 1.69 15.40
CA ILE A 28 14.94 0.32 14.86
C ILE A 28 15.37 0.30 13.39
N ALA A 29 14.72 1.10 12.54
CA ALA A 29 14.99 1.13 11.10
C ALA A 29 16.39 1.68 10.79
N GLY A 30 16.77 2.81 11.42
CA GLY A 30 18.06 3.45 11.17
C GLY A 30 19.23 2.59 11.67
N LEU A 31 19.15 2.07 12.89
CA LEU A 31 20.22 1.24 13.45
C LEU A 31 20.37 -0.09 12.70
N THR A 32 19.24 -0.69 12.26
CA THR A 32 19.28 -1.91 11.44
C THR A 32 19.89 -1.63 10.06
N ALA A 33 19.56 -0.52 9.41
CA ALA A 33 20.15 -0.14 8.12
C ALA A 33 21.66 0.08 8.25
N ALA A 34 22.10 0.76 9.31
CA ALA A 34 23.52 1.01 9.57
C ALA A 34 24.31 -0.29 9.80
N LEU A 35 23.82 -1.17 10.68
CA LEU A 35 24.45 -2.46 10.98
C LEU A 35 24.50 -3.36 9.74
N THR A 36 23.35 -3.55 9.08
CA THR A 36 23.25 -4.43 7.90
C THR A 36 24.16 -3.94 6.77
N TYR A 37 24.22 -2.62 6.53
CA TYR A 37 25.09 -2.08 5.49
C TYR A 37 26.57 -2.34 5.80
N ILE A 38 27.00 -2.16 7.06
CA ILE A 38 28.39 -2.43 7.48
C ILE A 38 28.76 -3.92 7.41
N GLU A 39 27.80 -4.81 7.65
CA GLU A 39 28.00 -6.26 7.49
C GLU A 39 28.16 -6.66 6.01
N LEU A 40 27.41 -6.03 5.11
CA LEU A 40 27.46 -6.31 3.67
C LEU A 40 28.59 -5.57 2.94
N ALA A 41 29.06 -4.43 3.46
CA ALA A 41 30.14 -3.62 2.90
C ALA A 41 31.29 -3.43 3.91
N PRO A 42 32.24 -4.39 3.99
CA PRO A 42 33.25 -4.42 5.06
C PRO A 42 34.15 -3.17 5.18
N GLU A 43 34.38 -2.47 4.06
CA GLU A 43 35.25 -1.28 4.00
C GLU A 43 34.49 0.04 4.17
N ALA A 44 33.16 0.00 4.29
CA ALA A 44 32.34 1.19 4.34
C ALA A 44 32.35 1.86 5.72
N ARG A 45 32.04 3.15 5.73
CA ARG A 45 31.82 3.97 6.92
C ARG A 45 30.41 4.54 6.90
N VAL A 46 29.73 4.43 8.04
CA VAL A 46 28.38 4.96 8.23
C VAL A 46 28.41 6.07 9.26
N LEU A 47 27.69 7.15 8.99
CA LEU A 47 27.41 8.18 9.97
C LEU A 47 25.94 8.08 10.40
N VAL A 48 25.69 7.78 11.68
CA VAL A 48 24.36 7.86 12.28
C VAL A 48 24.22 9.22 12.93
N VAL A 49 23.19 9.97 12.53
CA VAL A 49 22.86 11.28 13.11
C VAL A 49 21.53 11.15 13.85
N THR A 50 21.48 11.56 15.11
CA THR A 50 20.25 11.57 15.89
C THR A 50 20.11 12.85 16.69
N LYS A 51 18.86 13.33 16.76
CA LYS A 51 18.49 14.63 17.32
C LYS A 51 18.68 14.73 18.83
N ASP A 52 18.71 13.60 19.51
CA ASP A 52 18.89 13.51 20.95
C ASP A 52 19.83 12.33 21.23
N VAL A 53 19.81 11.75 22.42
CA VAL A 53 20.53 10.51 22.70
C VAL A 53 19.97 9.33 21.88
N LEU A 54 20.80 8.33 21.59
CA LEU A 54 20.47 7.17 20.75
C LEU A 54 19.13 6.52 21.10
N SER A 55 18.81 6.43 22.40
CA SER A 55 17.61 5.75 22.91
C SER A 55 16.36 6.63 23.03
N ALA A 56 16.38 7.87 22.53
CA ALA A 56 15.28 8.84 22.69
C ALA A 56 14.10 8.65 21.70
N GLY A 57 14.28 7.85 20.65
CA GLY A 57 13.27 7.65 19.60
C GLY A 57 12.06 6.79 19.99
N SER A 58 11.05 6.73 19.11
CA SER A 58 9.78 6.03 19.34
C SER A 58 9.94 4.52 19.61
N THR A 59 10.97 3.88 19.04
CA THR A 59 11.20 2.43 19.17
C THR A 59 11.22 1.98 20.62
N ARG A 60 11.89 2.71 21.53
CA ARG A 60 11.97 2.36 22.95
C ARG A 60 10.61 2.27 23.64
N TRP A 61 9.64 3.05 23.17
CA TRP A 61 8.31 3.19 23.77
C TRP A 61 7.29 2.18 23.23
N ALA A 62 7.66 1.34 22.26
CA ALA A 62 6.78 0.30 21.77
C ALA A 62 6.51 -0.76 22.86
N GLN A 63 5.26 -0.81 23.33
CA GLN A 63 4.82 -1.76 24.35
C GLN A 63 4.38 -3.11 23.75
N GLY A 64 3.80 -3.05 22.55
CA GLY A 64 3.37 -4.25 21.80
C GLY A 64 4.55 -5.10 21.36
N GLY A 65 4.33 -6.06 20.48
CA GLY A 65 5.38 -6.94 19.98
C GLY A 65 5.85 -6.65 18.56
N ILE A 66 6.58 -7.61 18.02
CA ILE A 66 6.92 -7.69 16.60
C ILE A 66 6.11 -8.84 16.01
N ALA A 67 5.30 -8.57 14.98
CA ALA A 67 4.59 -9.62 14.27
C ALA A 67 5.56 -10.40 13.38
N ALA A 68 5.64 -11.72 13.49
CA ALA A 68 6.42 -12.57 12.59
C ALA A 68 5.80 -13.96 12.53
N VAL A 69 5.63 -14.50 11.33
CA VAL A 69 5.08 -15.84 11.12
C VAL A 69 6.14 -16.88 11.50
N LEU A 70 6.07 -17.33 12.75
CA LEU A 70 7.00 -18.31 13.34
C LEU A 70 6.30 -19.64 13.68
N ASP A 71 4.99 -19.60 13.92
CA ASP A 71 4.19 -20.78 14.22
C ASP A 71 4.01 -21.64 12.96
N PRO A 72 4.27 -22.96 12.99
CA PRO A 72 4.01 -23.85 11.86
C PRO A 72 2.55 -23.89 11.38
N GLU A 73 1.59 -23.49 12.23
CA GLU A 73 0.17 -23.39 11.89
C GLU A 73 -0.26 -22.00 11.35
N ASP A 74 0.67 -21.05 11.27
CA ASP A 74 0.47 -19.72 10.68
C ASP A 74 1.20 -19.61 9.34
N THR A 75 0.72 -18.72 8.47
CA THR A 75 1.26 -18.57 7.12
C THR A 75 1.48 -17.11 6.75
N PRO A 76 2.49 -16.79 5.89
CA PRO A 76 2.65 -15.45 5.35
C PRO A 76 1.39 -14.92 4.66
N ASP A 77 0.63 -15.77 3.96
CA ASP A 77 -0.63 -15.37 3.30
C ASP A 77 -1.74 -15.00 4.31
N GLU A 78 -1.82 -15.67 5.46
CA GLU A 78 -2.75 -15.27 6.54
C GLU A 78 -2.36 -13.91 7.15
N HIS A 79 -1.06 -13.65 7.35
CA HIS A 79 -0.59 -12.35 7.84
C HIS A 79 -0.74 -11.25 6.78
N LEU A 80 -0.53 -11.56 5.50
CA LEU A 80 -0.83 -10.69 4.37
C LEU A 80 -2.28 -10.25 4.41
N ASN A 81 -3.22 -11.21 4.48
CA ASN A 81 -4.65 -10.91 4.50
C ASN A 81 -5.06 -10.05 5.72
N ASP A 82 -4.54 -10.35 6.92
CA ASP A 82 -4.78 -9.53 8.11
C ASP A 82 -4.30 -8.07 7.88
N THR A 83 -3.16 -7.90 7.22
CA THR A 83 -2.57 -6.58 6.94
C THR A 83 -3.35 -5.82 5.87
N LEU A 84 -3.75 -6.48 4.77
CA LEU A 84 -4.56 -5.88 3.70
C LEU A 84 -5.92 -5.40 4.21
N ILE A 85 -6.56 -6.18 5.08
CA ILE A 85 -7.82 -5.80 5.72
C ILE A 85 -7.61 -4.59 6.62
N ALA A 86 -6.56 -4.58 7.43
CA ALA A 86 -6.25 -3.45 8.31
C ALA A 86 -6.00 -2.16 7.54
N GLY A 87 -5.34 -2.23 6.37
CA GLY A 87 -5.02 -1.07 5.53
C GLY A 87 -6.17 -0.56 4.65
N VAL A 88 -7.36 -1.15 4.74
CA VAL A 88 -8.62 -0.67 4.14
C VAL A 88 -8.52 -0.40 2.63
N GLY A 89 -7.86 -1.31 1.91
CA GLY A 89 -7.78 -1.29 0.44
C GLY A 89 -6.76 -0.33 -0.14
N LEU A 90 -5.89 0.29 0.68
CA LEU A 90 -4.78 1.13 0.23
C LEU A 90 -3.39 0.52 0.53
N CYS A 91 -3.32 -0.76 0.87
CA CYS A 91 -2.03 -1.44 0.93
C CYS A 91 -1.49 -1.68 -0.48
N ASP A 92 -0.17 -1.56 -0.63
CA ASP A 92 0.58 -2.18 -1.71
C ASP A 92 0.76 -3.67 -1.36
N GLU A 93 0.14 -4.56 -2.12
CA GLU A 93 0.16 -6.00 -1.82
C GLU A 93 1.58 -6.58 -1.89
N GLU A 94 2.43 -6.12 -2.81
CA GLU A 94 3.79 -6.62 -2.95
C GLU A 94 4.65 -6.19 -1.75
N ALA A 95 4.51 -4.93 -1.31
CA ALA A 95 5.17 -4.45 -0.09
C ALA A 95 4.75 -5.24 1.15
N VAL A 96 3.46 -5.56 1.29
CA VAL A 96 2.98 -6.39 2.41
C VAL A 96 3.49 -7.82 2.28
N ARG A 97 3.50 -8.41 1.08
CA ARG A 97 4.01 -9.76 0.83
C ARG A 97 5.48 -9.87 1.21
N ILE A 98 6.29 -8.87 0.84
CA ILE A 98 7.69 -8.75 1.26
C ILE A 98 7.79 -8.70 2.79
N LEU A 99 7.04 -7.83 3.44
CA LEU A 99 7.04 -7.68 4.89
C LEU A 99 6.81 -9.02 5.61
N VAL A 100 5.74 -9.73 5.24
CA VAL A 100 5.31 -10.94 5.96
C VAL A 100 6.18 -12.15 5.64
N THR A 101 6.80 -12.19 4.45
CA THR A 101 7.66 -13.30 4.01
C THR A 101 9.09 -13.14 4.56
N GLU A 102 9.64 -11.93 4.54
CA GLU A 102 11.01 -11.66 5.01
C GLU A 102 11.07 -11.40 6.53
N GLY A 103 9.93 -11.08 7.14
CA GLY A 103 9.79 -10.76 8.55
C GLY A 103 10.41 -11.77 9.54
N PRO A 104 10.16 -13.09 9.39
CA PRO A 104 10.76 -14.11 10.26
C PRO A 104 12.30 -14.09 10.26
N ASP A 105 12.93 -13.88 9.11
CA ASP A 105 14.39 -13.86 9.01
C ASP A 105 14.99 -12.54 9.52
N ALA A 106 14.30 -11.42 9.31
CA ALA A 106 14.65 -10.13 9.90
C ALA A 106 14.61 -10.20 11.44
N LEU A 107 13.59 -10.85 12.02
CA LEU A 107 13.51 -11.08 13.46
C LEU A 107 14.67 -11.97 13.98
N LYS A 108 15.05 -13.03 13.24
CA LYS A 108 16.20 -13.87 13.61
C LYS A 108 17.51 -13.08 13.62
N ARG A 109 17.72 -12.18 12.66
CA ARG A 109 18.91 -11.29 12.64
C ARG A 109 18.90 -10.32 13.83
N LEU A 110 17.74 -9.74 14.16
CA LEU A 110 17.61 -8.92 15.37
C LEU A 110 17.96 -9.68 16.65
N ILE A 111 17.55 -10.95 16.77
CA ILE A 111 17.98 -11.83 17.87
C ILE A 111 19.50 -12.06 17.84
N GLY A 112 20.08 -12.23 16.65
CA GLY A 112 21.52 -12.31 16.43
C GLY A 112 22.29 -11.08 16.92
N HIS A 113 21.70 -9.89 16.82
CA HIS A 113 22.24 -8.64 17.39
C HIS A 113 22.02 -8.49 18.90
N GLY A 114 21.47 -9.53 19.55
CA GLY A 114 21.39 -9.62 21.01
C GLY A 114 20.05 -9.23 21.62
N ALA A 115 18.98 -9.10 20.82
CA ALA A 115 17.62 -8.94 21.32
C ALA A 115 17.11 -10.24 21.96
N ARG A 116 16.45 -10.13 23.11
CA ARG A 116 15.98 -11.25 23.93
C ARG A 116 14.47 -11.18 24.10
N PHE A 117 13.76 -12.11 23.47
CA PHE A 117 12.31 -12.23 23.58
C PHE A 117 11.91 -13.27 24.63
N ASP A 118 10.70 -13.11 25.14
CA ASP A 118 10.11 -14.00 26.15
C ASP A 118 9.94 -15.41 25.58
N ARG A 119 10.21 -16.41 26.42
CA ARG A 119 10.18 -17.83 26.06
C ARG A 119 9.29 -18.61 27.00
N ASP A 120 8.68 -19.67 26.49
CA ASP A 120 7.89 -20.60 27.30
C ASP A 120 8.77 -21.60 28.08
N SER A 121 8.13 -22.56 28.77
CA SER A 121 8.83 -23.57 29.56
C SER A 121 9.67 -24.54 28.75
N ASP A 122 9.36 -24.71 27.46
CA ASP A 122 10.09 -25.57 26.53
C ASP A 122 11.24 -24.83 25.84
N GLY A 123 11.33 -23.51 26.06
CA GLY A 123 12.37 -22.64 25.54
C GLY A 123 12.04 -22.05 24.17
N GLU A 124 10.82 -22.25 23.67
CA GLU A 124 10.35 -21.67 22.41
C GLU A 124 9.90 -20.22 22.61
N LEU A 125 9.88 -19.43 21.53
CA LEU A 125 9.42 -18.04 21.60
C LEU A 125 7.94 -17.99 21.97
N GLN A 126 7.60 -17.20 22.98
CA GLN A 126 6.21 -17.03 23.37
C GLN A 126 5.48 -16.12 22.35
N LEU A 127 4.48 -16.68 21.68
CA LEU A 127 3.65 -15.97 20.71
C LEU A 127 2.32 -15.54 21.33
N THR A 128 1.92 -14.31 21.05
CA THR A 128 0.62 -13.75 21.45
C THR A 128 -0.13 -13.20 20.23
N ARG A 129 -1.33 -12.67 20.47
CA ARG A 129 -2.19 -12.04 19.47
C ARG A 129 -2.60 -10.65 19.93
N GLU A 130 -2.51 -9.68 19.03
CA GLU A 130 -2.97 -8.29 19.21
C GLU A 130 -4.08 -7.97 18.21
N GLY A 131 -4.68 -6.78 18.35
CA GLY A 131 -5.82 -6.32 17.55
C GLY A 131 -5.57 -6.45 16.03
N GLY A 132 -6.54 -7.05 15.33
CA GLY A 132 -6.53 -7.26 13.89
C GLY A 132 -5.84 -8.56 13.42
N HIS A 133 -5.08 -9.24 14.27
CA HIS A 133 -4.47 -10.52 13.94
C HIS A 133 -5.43 -11.69 14.18
N ARG A 134 -5.42 -12.68 13.29
CA ARG A 134 -6.19 -13.94 13.47
C ARG A 134 -5.40 -15.04 14.16
N ARG A 135 -4.08 -15.03 14.05
CA ARG A 135 -3.15 -16.02 14.65
C ARG A 135 -2.27 -15.41 15.75
N ASN A 136 -1.68 -16.28 16.57
CA ASN A 136 -0.66 -15.90 17.55
C ASN A 136 0.68 -15.79 16.81
N ARG A 137 1.17 -14.58 16.56
CA ARG A 137 2.40 -14.35 15.78
C ARG A 137 3.27 -13.23 16.32
N ILE A 138 2.94 -12.73 17.50
CA ILE A 138 3.56 -11.53 18.04
C ILE A 138 4.50 -11.94 19.15
N VAL A 139 5.79 -11.62 18.97
CA VAL A 139 6.82 -11.85 19.98
C VAL A 139 6.95 -10.62 20.87
N HIS A 140 7.07 -10.86 22.19
CA HIS A 140 7.26 -9.82 23.20
C HIS A 140 8.57 -9.99 23.95
N ALA A 141 8.98 -8.94 24.66
CA ALA A 141 10.06 -9.03 25.64
C ALA A 141 9.70 -8.29 26.93
N GLY A 142 9.92 -8.93 28.06
CA GLY A 142 9.69 -8.35 29.38
C GLY A 142 8.22 -8.01 29.64
N GLY A 143 7.28 -8.76 29.04
CA GLY A 143 5.85 -8.46 29.09
C GLY A 143 5.45 -7.33 28.12
N ASP A 144 5.50 -6.08 28.56
CA ASP A 144 5.07 -4.89 27.80
C ASP A 144 6.22 -3.93 27.43
N ALA A 145 7.44 -4.46 27.28
CA ALA A 145 8.68 -3.69 27.11
C ALA A 145 9.50 -4.06 25.86
N THR A 146 8.87 -4.65 24.83
CA THR A 146 9.55 -5.14 23.61
C THR A 146 10.41 -4.06 22.96
N GLY A 147 9.87 -2.85 22.80
CA GLY A 147 10.59 -1.72 22.20
C GLY A 147 11.87 -1.33 22.95
N ALA A 148 11.82 -1.36 24.29
CA ALA A 148 12.97 -1.04 25.12
C ALA A 148 14.09 -2.08 24.98
N GLU A 149 13.74 -3.35 24.90
CA GLU A 149 14.68 -4.45 24.66
C GLU A 149 15.31 -4.38 23.26
N VAL A 150 14.51 -4.11 22.23
CA VAL A 150 15.00 -3.94 20.85
C VAL A 150 15.95 -2.75 20.76
N GLN A 151 15.57 -1.60 21.32
CA GLN A 151 16.44 -0.42 21.35
C GLN A 151 17.75 -0.72 22.08
N ARG A 152 17.70 -1.42 23.22
CA ARG A 152 18.90 -1.80 23.98
C ARG A 152 19.85 -2.64 23.14
N ALA A 153 19.35 -3.69 22.49
CA ALA A 153 20.16 -4.59 21.68
C ALA A 153 20.84 -3.85 20.52
N LEU A 154 20.08 -3.09 19.73
CA LEU A 154 20.61 -2.35 18.59
C LEU A 154 21.60 -1.26 19.00
N THR A 155 21.32 -0.53 20.08
CA THR A 155 22.24 0.49 20.62
C THR A 155 23.57 -0.15 21.03
N GLN A 156 23.55 -1.30 21.69
CA GLN A 156 24.78 -2.02 22.05
C GLN A 156 25.54 -2.50 20.82
N ALA A 157 24.85 -3.00 19.80
CA ALA A 157 25.47 -3.47 18.57
C ALA A 157 26.17 -2.33 17.81
N VAL A 158 25.54 -1.16 17.64
CA VAL A 158 26.16 -0.03 16.94
C VAL A 158 27.32 0.59 17.72
N LEU A 159 27.21 0.68 19.06
CA LEU A 159 28.31 1.20 19.90
C LEU A 159 29.54 0.28 19.91
N ALA A 160 29.36 -1.01 19.61
CA ALA A 160 30.45 -1.97 19.49
C ALA A 160 31.12 -1.94 18.11
N GLU A 161 30.56 -1.23 17.13
CA GLU A 161 31.05 -1.19 15.75
C GLU A 161 31.81 0.12 15.45
N PRO A 162 33.15 0.11 15.39
CA PRO A 162 33.96 1.32 15.22
C PRO A 162 33.82 1.99 13.83
N ARG A 163 33.24 1.31 12.84
CA ARG A 163 32.96 1.88 11.50
C ARG A 163 31.67 2.70 11.45
N ILE A 164 30.86 2.64 12.51
CA ILE A 164 29.68 3.46 12.69
C ILE A 164 30.06 4.64 13.58
N GLU A 165 30.12 5.83 13.00
CA GLU A 165 30.26 7.07 13.75
C GLU A 165 28.87 7.58 14.13
N ILE A 166 28.69 8.04 15.37
CA ILE A 166 27.41 8.55 15.87
C ILE A 166 27.57 10.02 16.24
N ILE A 167 26.65 10.85 15.76
CA ILE A 167 26.45 12.22 16.20
C ILE A 167 25.10 12.31 16.92
N GLU A 168 25.15 12.39 18.25
CA GLU A 168 23.98 12.67 19.09
C GLU A 168 23.70 14.18 19.16
N HIS A 169 22.50 14.53 19.65
CA HIS A 169 22.08 15.92 19.81
C HIS A 169 22.17 16.75 18.53
N ALA A 170 21.89 16.15 17.37
CA ALA A 170 22.03 16.79 16.07
C ALA A 170 20.74 16.80 15.24
N LEU A 171 20.23 18.00 14.96
CA LEU A 171 19.08 18.21 14.08
C LEU A 171 19.56 18.30 12.63
N VAL A 172 19.11 17.38 11.78
CA VAL A 172 19.33 17.47 10.33
C VAL A 172 18.43 18.55 9.73
N LEU A 173 19.01 19.47 8.96
CA LEU A 173 18.33 20.67 8.47
C LEU A 173 17.81 20.47 7.03
N ASP A 174 18.70 20.22 6.08
CA ASP A 174 18.35 20.06 4.66
C ASP A 174 19.22 19.03 3.96
N LEU A 175 18.68 18.44 2.89
CA LEU A 175 19.42 17.55 1.99
C LEU A 175 20.41 18.36 1.14
N LEU A 176 21.66 17.91 1.08
CA LEU A 176 22.63 18.38 0.10
C LEU A 176 22.39 17.62 -1.21
N GLN A 177 22.29 18.33 -2.33
CA GLN A 177 22.10 17.71 -3.64
C GLN A 177 23.20 18.12 -4.62
N ASP A 178 23.57 17.20 -5.52
CA ASP A 178 24.47 17.52 -6.63
C ASP A 178 23.74 18.23 -7.78
N GLU A 179 24.48 18.56 -8.84
CA GLU A 179 23.97 19.24 -10.04
C GLU A 179 22.80 18.50 -10.73
N THR A 180 22.67 17.19 -10.49
CA THR A 180 21.59 16.35 -11.05
C THR A 180 20.37 16.24 -10.15
N GLY A 181 20.43 16.85 -8.95
CA GLY A 181 19.40 16.73 -7.92
C GLY A 181 19.49 15.44 -7.11
N ARG A 182 20.58 14.66 -7.23
CA ARG A 182 20.82 13.46 -6.40
C ARG A 182 21.27 13.87 -5.00
N ALA A 183 20.86 13.14 -3.97
CA ALA A 183 21.39 13.27 -2.62
C ALA A 183 22.92 13.10 -2.59
N SER A 184 23.58 14.00 -1.87
CA SER A 184 25.04 14.06 -1.71
C SER A 184 25.47 14.25 -0.25
N GLY A 185 24.52 14.13 0.69
CA GLY A 185 24.73 14.38 2.10
C GLY A 185 23.62 15.22 2.72
N VAL A 186 23.87 15.78 3.89
CA VAL A 186 22.95 16.65 4.63
C VAL A 186 23.68 17.79 5.32
N THR A 187 23.00 18.90 5.55
CA THR A 187 23.38 19.87 6.59
C THR A 187 22.72 19.49 7.91
N LEU A 188 23.42 19.74 9.01
CA LEU A 188 22.95 19.42 10.36
C LEU A 188 23.44 20.45 11.36
N HIS A 189 22.71 20.62 12.45
CA HIS A 189 23.09 21.45 13.58
C HIS A 189 23.33 20.57 14.81
N VAL A 190 24.54 20.61 15.38
CA VAL A 190 24.86 19.94 16.64
C VAL A 190 24.55 20.89 17.79
N MET A 191 23.75 20.43 18.75
CA MET A 191 23.29 21.20 19.90
C MET A 191 24.23 21.00 21.09
N GLY A 192 24.81 22.08 21.60
CA GLY A 192 25.68 22.08 22.79
C GLY A 192 27.17 22.26 22.47
N GLU A 193 27.98 22.45 23.52
CA GLU A 193 29.43 22.66 23.40
C GLU A 193 30.18 21.33 23.21
N GLY A 194 30.98 21.21 22.16
CA GLY A 194 31.71 19.98 21.83
C GLY A 194 32.74 20.13 20.71
N ALA A 195 33.31 19.01 20.24
CA ALA A 195 34.27 19.01 19.12
C ALA A 195 33.65 19.42 17.78
N ARG A 196 32.34 19.24 17.64
CA ARG A 196 31.49 19.78 16.58
C ARG A 196 30.43 20.63 17.26
N ASP A 197 30.32 21.88 16.85
CA ASP A 197 29.34 22.85 17.37
C ASP A 197 28.79 23.64 16.20
N GLY A 198 27.52 24.03 16.29
CA GLY A 198 26.83 24.79 15.26
C GLY A 198 26.49 23.96 14.01
N VAL A 199 26.31 24.66 12.90
CA VAL A 199 25.93 24.04 11.62
C VAL A 199 27.15 23.39 10.96
N GLY A 200 26.98 22.16 10.48
CA GLY A 200 27.95 21.41 9.70
C GLY A 200 27.36 20.75 8.46
N ALA A 201 28.20 20.05 7.71
CA ALA A 201 27.83 19.29 6.53
C ALA A 201 28.37 17.85 6.62
N ALA A 202 27.49 16.86 6.47
CA ALA A 202 27.87 15.46 6.32
C ALA A 202 27.72 15.08 4.84
N ASN A 203 28.82 14.89 4.13
CA ASN A 203 28.79 14.46 2.73
C ASN A 203 28.71 12.94 2.64
N ALA A 204 27.83 12.43 1.77
CA ALA A 204 27.62 10.99 1.61
C ALA A 204 27.17 10.61 0.20
N GLY A 205 27.43 9.35 -0.19
CA GLY A 205 26.97 8.80 -1.47
C GLY A 205 25.47 8.50 -1.48
N ALA A 206 24.89 8.33 -0.30
CA ALA A 206 23.48 8.16 -0.05
C ALA A 206 23.08 8.67 1.35
N VAL A 207 21.80 8.99 1.50
CA VAL A 207 21.18 9.40 2.76
C VAL A 207 19.97 8.50 3.02
N VAL A 208 19.88 7.91 4.22
CA VAL A 208 18.74 7.10 4.66
C VAL A 208 17.98 7.87 5.74
N LEU A 209 16.73 8.23 5.46
CA LEU A 209 15.82 8.82 6.43
C LEU A 209 15.18 7.70 7.27
N ALA A 210 15.41 7.75 8.58
CA ALA A 210 14.80 6.89 9.59
C ALA A 210 14.39 7.72 10.83
N SER A 211 13.91 8.94 10.59
CA SER A 211 13.72 9.98 11.63
C SER A 211 12.48 9.78 12.51
N GLY A 212 11.71 8.72 12.29
CA GLY A 212 10.41 8.50 12.93
C GLY A 212 9.30 9.39 12.37
N GLY A 213 8.12 9.31 13.00
CA GLY A 213 6.92 9.99 12.54
C GLY A 213 6.79 11.47 12.92
N MET A 214 5.53 11.91 12.91
CA MET A 214 5.14 13.32 12.98
C MET A 214 4.11 13.62 14.09
N GLY A 215 4.08 12.82 15.17
CA GLY A 215 3.10 12.96 16.25
C GLY A 215 3.07 14.33 16.92
N GLN A 216 4.21 15.02 16.99
CA GLN A 216 4.31 16.36 17.59
C GLN A 216 3.66 17.47 16.74
N VAL A 217 3.09 17.15 15.57
CA VAL A 217 2.15 18.04 14.85
C VAL A 217 0.88 18.28 15.66
N TYR A 218 0.52 17.34 16.55
CA TYR A 218 -0.63 17.43 17.44
C TYR A 218 -0.23 17.90 18.84
N ALA A 219 -1.19 18.47 19.58
CA ALA A 219 -0.96 18.92 20.95
C ALA A 219 -0.68 17.77 21.92
N ALA A 220 -1.33 16.62 21.72
CA ALA A 220 -1.12 15.40 22.49
C ALA A 220 -0.79 14.23 21.56
N THR A 221 0.23 13.46 21.92
CA THR A 221 0.69 12.30 21.17
C THR A 221 1.32 11.28 22.10
N THR A 222 1.40 10.03 21.69
CA THR A 222 2.23 9.01 22.38
C THR A 222 3.69 9.01 21.92
N ASN A 223 4.00 9.75 20.84
CA ASN A 223 5.35 9.83 20.32
C ASN A 223 6.24 10.75 21.17
N PRO A 224 7.54 10.47 21.27
CA PRO A 224 8.48 11.31 22.01
C PRO A 224 8.58 12.73 21.43
N VAL A 225 9.12 13.65 22.23
CA VAL A 225 9.27 15.08 21.86
C VAL A 225 10.07 15.32 20.58
N VAL A 226 10.91 14.36 20.20
CA VAL A 226 11.74 14.41 18.99
C VAL A 226 10.98 14.12 17.69
N SER A 227 9.78 13.53 17.75
CA SER A 227 8.98 13.14 16.57
C SER A 227 8.23 14.30 15.92
N THR A 228 8.98 15.28 15.41
CA THR A 228 8.47 16.54 14.82
C THR A 228 8.29 16.50 13.30
N GLY A 229 8.39 15.33 12.67
CA GLY A 229 8.24 15.18 11.21
C GLY A 229 9.42 15.75 10.40
N ASP A 230 10.60 15.86 11.02
CA ASP A 230 11.78 16.52 10.43
C ASP A 230 12.20 15.90 9.09
N GLY A 231 12.24 14.56 9.00
CA GLY A 231 12.60 13.86 7.76
C GLY A 231 11.58 14.05 6.64
N VAL A 232 10.28 14.07 6.95
CA VAL A 232 9.22 14.34 5.96
C VAL A 232 9.31 15.77 5.43
N ALA A 233 9.56 16.74 6.32
CA ALA A 233 9.75 18.13 5.94
C ALA A 233 11.00 18.32 5.06
N LEU A 234 12.12 17.69 5.43
CA LEU A 234 13.35 17.68 4.64
C LEU A 234 13.13 17.06 3.26
N ALA A 235 12.43 15.93 3.18
CA ALA A 235 12.12 15.25 1.93
C ALA A 235 11.28 16.15 0.99
N LEU A 236 10.23 16.81 1.51
CA LEU A 236 9.44 17.78 0.73
C LEU A 236 10.31 18.92 0.21
N ARG A 237 11.14 19.54 1.07
CA ARG A 237 12.06 20.62 0.66
C ARG A 237 13.07 20.16 -0.39
N ALA A 238 13.52 18.91 -0.32
CA ALA A 238 14.39 18.27 -1.30
C ALA A 238 13.72 17.98 -2.65
N GLY A 239 12.39 18.09 -2.74
CA GLY A 239 11.59 17.77 -3.91
C GLY A 239 11.15 16.31 -3.98
N ALA A 240 11.27 15.55 -2.88
CA ALA A 240 10.75 14.20 -2.80
C ALA A 240 9.22 14.18 -2.74
N VAL A 241 8.64 13.08 -3.19
CA VAL A 241 7.22 12.79 -3.07
C VAL A 241 6.92 12.22 -1.69
N VAL A 242 5.92 12.79 -1.05
CA VAL A 242 5.32 12.31 0.20
C VAL A 242 3.93 11.80 -0.14
N ARG A 243 3.50 10.69 0.47
CA ARG A 243 2.25 10.00 0.15
C ARG A 243 1.41 9.83 1.41
N ASP A 244 0.08 9.99 1.27
CA ASP A 244 -0.91 9.50 2.22
C ASP A 244 -0.80 10.06 3.66
N VAL A 245 -0.22 11.25 3.80
CA VAL A 245 0.05 11.89 5.10
C VAL A 245 -1.20 12.24 5.90
N GLU A 246 -2.37 12.22 5.29
CA GLU A 246 -3.66 12.37 5.97
C GLU A 246 -4.02 11.19 6.90
N PHE A 247 -3.40 10.02 6.71
CA PHE A 247 -3.65 8.81 7.52
C PHE A 247 -2.75 8.75 8.76
N VAL A 248 -3.16 9.49 9.80
CA VAL A 248 -2.57 9.45 11.14
C VAL A 248 -3.48 8.64 12.06
N GLN A 249 -2.97 7.52 12.59
CA GLN A 249 -3.67 6.72 13.57
C GLN A 249 -3.66 7.42 14.94
N PHE A 250 -4.84 7.52 15.54
CA PHE A 250 -5.01 7.99 16.91
C PHE A 250 -5.26 6.78 17.81
N HIS A 251 -4.46 6.63 18.87
CA HIS A 251 -4.73 5.58 19.84
C HIS A 251 -5.89 6.00 20.74
N PRO A 252 -6.91 5.15 20.98
CA PRO A 252 -8.12 5.56 21.72
C PRO A 252 -7.86 5.88 23.20
N THR A 253 -7.00 5.10 23.85
CA THR A 253 -6.77 5.15 25.29
C THR A 253 -5.35 5.66 25.60
N VAL A 254 -5.21 6.97 25.67
CA VAL A 254 -3.97 7.64 26.11
C VAL A 254 -4.28 8.40 27.39
N LEU A 255 -3.40 8.29 28.38
CA LEU A 255 -3.62 8.86 29.70
C LEU A 255 -3.82 10.37 29.59
N TRP A 256 -4.95 10.85 30.10
CA TRP A 256 -5.23 12.28 30.15
C TRP A 256 -4.68 12.85 31.47
N LEU A 257 -3.69 13.75 31.37
CA LEU A 257 -2.95 14.30 32.51
C LEU A 257 -3.48 15.66 33.00
N GLY A 258 -4.64 16.11 32.49
CA GLY A 258 -5.22 17.39 32.85
C GLY A 258 -5.24 18.41 31.71
N GLU A 259 -6.09 19.42 31.87
CA GLU A 259 -6.21 20.55 30.94
C GLU A 259 -4.86 21.26 30.76
N GLY A 260 -4.45 21.48 29.50
CA GLY A 260 -3.17 22.10 29.16
C GLY A 260 -1.97 21.14 29.06
N SER A 261 -2.15 19.84 29.33
CA SER A 261 -1.12 18.83 29.07
C SER A 261 -0.84 18.72 27.57
N THR A 262 0.44 18.79 27.19
CA THR A 262 0.86 18.73 25.78
C THR A 262 2.10 17.86 25.61
N GLY A 263 2.40 17.45 24.39
CA GLY A 263 3.54 16.61 24.03
C GLY A 263 3.26 15.12 24.24
N GLN A 264 4.28 14.40 24.69
CA GLN A 264 4.22 12.95 24.90
C GLN A 264 3.35 12.61 26.11
N GLN A 265 2.31 11.82 25.90
CA GLN A 265 1.39 11.32 26.92
C GLN A 265 1.51 9.79 27.04
N PRO A 266 1.41 9.21 28.24
CA PRO A 266 1.55 7.78 28.40
C PRO A 266 0.41 6.98 27.74
N LEU A 267 0.80 5.95 26.99
CA LEU A 267 -0.13 5.01 26.37
C LEU A 267 -0.71 4.04 27.40
N VAL A 268 -2.04 3.89 27.43
CA VAL A 268 -2.72 2.78 28.12
C VAL A 268 -3.07 1.72 27.08
N SER A 269 -2.33 0.62 27.08
CA SER A 269 -2.41 -0.42 26.05
C SER A 269 -3.84 -0.94 25.83
N GLU A 270 -4.18 -1.20 24.56
CA GLU A 270 -5.45 -1.84 24.17
C GLU A 270 -5.65 -3.22 24.82
N ALA A 271 -4.57 -3.89 25.22
CA ALA A 271 -4.64 -5.13 25.97
C ALA A 271 -5.42 -4.97 27.30
N VAL A 272 -5.47 -3.77 27.89
CA VAL A 272 -6.30 -3.48 29.06
C VAL A 272 -7.79 -3.61 28.73
N ARG A 273 -8.25 -3.13 27.57
CA ARG A 273 -9.63 -3.38 27.09
C ARG A 273 -9.84 -4.86 26.80
N GLY A 274 -8.87 -5.50 26.17
CA GLY A 274 -8.86 -6.95 25.87
C GLY A 274 -9.05 -7.85 27.09
N GLU A 275 -8.58 -7.43 28.27
CA GLU A 275 -8.72 -8.15 29.53
C GLU A 275 -10.03 -7.85 30.28
N GLY A 276 -10.91 -7.02 29.71
CA GLY A 276 -12.27 -6.75 30.21
C GLY A 276 -12.53 -5.34 30.73
N ALA A 277 -11.59 -4.39 30.58
CA ALA A 277 -11.85 -3.00 30.94
C ALA A 277 -12.86 -2.34 29.98
N VAL A 278 -13.70 -1.45 30.51
CA VAL A 278 -14.81 -0.83 29.76
C VAL A 278 -14.66 0.69 29.71
N LEU A 279 -15.04 1.31 28.59
CA LEU A 279 -15.08 2.76 28.46
C LEU A 279 -16.40 3.30 29.04
N ILE A 280 -16.27 4.28 29.91
CA ILE A 280 -17.40 5.02 30.50
C ILE A 280 -17.20 6.52 30.29
N ASP A 281 -18.28 7.26 30.09
CA ASP A 281 -18.21 8.71 30.01
C ASP A 281 -18.03 9.35 31.41
N VAL A 282 -17.98 10.68 31.46
CA VAL A 282 -17.83 11.43 32.72
C VAL A 282 -19.01 11.27 33.69
N ASN A 283 -20.14 10.74 33.24
CA ASN A 283 -21.31 10.43 34.07
C ASN A 283 -21.33 8.96 34.53
N GLY A 284 -20.42 8.13 34.01
CA GLY A 284 -20.32 6.70 34.31
C GLY A 284 -21.06 5.79 33.33
N ASP A 285 -21.58 6.32 32.22
CA ASP A 285 -22.34 5.54 31.24
C ASP A 285 -21.42 4.79 30.27
N ARG A 286 -21.67 3.49 30.06
CA ARG A 286 -20.96 2.64 29.10
C ARG A 286 -21.38 2.95 27.67
N PHE A 287 -20.79 4.00 27.09
CA PHE A 287 -21.26 4.54 25.81
C PHE A 287 -20.88 3.73 24.57
N MET A 288 -19.96 2.75 24.67
CA MET A 288 -19.64 1.86 23.55
C MET A 288 -20.74 0.84 23.25
N GLN A 289 -21.68 0.63 24.19
CA GLN A 289 -22.82 -0.26 23.97
C GLN A 289 -23.72 0.25 22.85
N GLY A 290 -23.97 -0.59 21.84
CA GLY A 290 -24.78 -0.22 20.67
C GLY A 290 -24.04 0.60 19.62
N VAL A 291 -22.77 0.98 19.85
CA VAL A 291 -21.92 1.64 18.82
C VAL A 291 -21.34 0.61 17.85
N HIS A 292 -20.90 -0.53 18.37
CA HIS A 292 -20.34 -1.64 17.59
C HIS A 292 -20.64 -2.97 18.29
N GLU A 293 -20.75 -4.06 17.54
CA GLU A 293 -21.05 -5.39 18.11
C GLU A 293 -20.00 -5.87 19.13
N LEU A 294 -18.74 -5.48 18.92
CA LEU A 294 -17.61 -5.74 19.83
C LEU A 294 -17.49 -4.72 20.98
N ALA A 295 -18.34 -3.69 21.04
CA ALA A 295 -18.29 -2.62 22.04
C ALA A 295 -16.86 -2.05 22.25
N ASP A 296 -16.31 -2.14 23.46
CA ASP A 296 -14.97 -1.67 23.83
C ASP A 296 -13.82 -2.37 23.08
N LEU A 297 -14.09 -3.51 22.43
CA LEU A 297 -13.13 -4.25 21.61
C LEU A 297 -13.26 -3.94 20.10
N ALA A 298 -14.04 -2.92 19.74
CA ALA A 298 -14.12 -2.47 18.35
C ALA A 298 -12.74 -1.98 17.82
N PRO A 299 -12.56 -1.92 16.48
CA PRO A 299 -11.36 -1.36 15.86
C PRO A 299 -10.99 0.04 16.38
N ARG A 300 -9.69 0.36 16.40
CA ARG A 300 -9.15 1.59 17.02
C ARG A 300 -9.81 2.87 16.53
N ASP A 301 -9.99 2.97 15.23
CA ASP A 301 -10.64 4.12 14.58
C ASP A 301 -12.08 4.29 15.06
N VAL A 302 -12.85 3.21 15.18
CA VAL A 302 -14.22 3.22 15.72
C VAL A 302 -14.25 3.70 17.17
N VAL A 303 -13.36 3.18 18.03
CA VAL A 303 -13.31 3.55 19.44
C VAL A 303 -12.84 5.00 19.63
N ALA A 304 -11.78 5.42 18.94
CA ALA A 304 -11.28 6.80 19.00
C ALA A 304 -12.35 7.80 18.55
N LYS A 305 -13.09 7.47 17.48
CA LYS A 305 -14.23 8.25 17.01
C LYS A 305 -15.34 8.36 18.06
N ALA A 306 -15.72 7.23 18.66
CA ALA A 306 -16.77 7.20 19.68
C ALA A 306 -16.39 8.02 20.92
N ILE A 307 -15.14 7.92 21.38
CA ILE A 307 -14.61 8.74 22.47
C ILE A 307 -14.67 10.23 22.10
N THR A 308 -14.19 10.61 20.91
CA THR A 308 -14.17 12.01 20.45
C THR A 308 -15.59 12.60 20.39
N ARG A 309 -16.56 11.83 19.87
CA ARG A 309 -17.97 12.25 19.86
C ARG A 309 -18.52 12.41 21.27
N LYS A 310 -18.22 11.47 22.17
CA LYS A 310 -18.68 11.55 23.56
C LYS A 310 -18.09 12.76 24.29
N MET A 311 -16.82 13.07 24.05
CA MET A 311 -16.15 14.27 24.55
C MET A 311 -16.87 15.55 24.05
N HIS A 312 -17.18 15.63 22.75
CA HIS A 312 -17.96 16.75 22.19
C HIS A 312 -19.38 16.86 22.78
N GLU A 313 -20.09 15.74 22.96
CA GLU A 313 -21.45 15.70 23.50
C GLU A 313 -21.52 16.14 24.97
N THR A 314 -20.54 15.72 25.77
CA THR A 314 -20.48 16.01 27.22
C THR A 314 -19.76 17.32 27.54
N GLY A 315 -19.01 17.86 26.58
CA GLY A 315 -18.14 19.02 26.78
C GLY A 315 -16.91 18.73 27.64
N ALA A 316 -16.56 17.45 27.83
CA ALA A 316 -15.39 17.02 28.58
C ALA A 316 -14.18 16.75 27.66
N ASP A 317 -12.96 16.93 28.20
CA ASP A 317 -11.71 16.70 27.46
C ASP A 317 -11.19 15.26 27.54
N HIS A 318 -11.92 14.38 28.23
CA HIS A 318 -11.59 12.97 28.43
C HIS A 318 -12.82 12.12 28.71
N VAL A 319 -12.64 10.81 28.64
CA VAL A 319 -13.53 9.79 29.17
C VAL A 319 -12.75 8.92 30.16
N TYR A 320 -13.36 7.86 30.69
CA TYR A 320 -12.67 6.94 31.59
C TYR A 320 -12.61 5.52 31.02
N LEU A 321 -11.48 4.85 31.27
CA LEU A 321 -11.32 3.41 31.12
C LEU A 321 -11.43 2.76 32.51
N ASP A 322 -12.52 2.05 32.74
CA ASP A 322 -12.81 1.39 34.01
C ASP A 322 -12.29 -0.06 34.00
N ALA A 323 -11.28 -0.30 34.82
CA ALA A 323 -10.59 -1.58 34.96
C ALA A 323 -10.53 -2.06 36.42
N ARG A 324 -11.39 -1.52 37.29
CA ARG A 324 -11.38 -1.79 38.74
C ARG A 324 -11.65 -3.27 39.07
N ASP A 325 -12.33 -3.99 38.17
CA ASP A 325 -12.62 -5.43 38.32
C ASP A 325 -11.40 -6.33 38.14
N PHE A 326 -10.24 -5.81 37.73
CA PHE A 326 -9.03 -6.61 37.49
C PHE A 326 -8.38 -7.12 38.78
N GLY A 327 -8.54 -6.38 39.88
CA GLY A 327 -7.77 -6.60 41.12
C GLY A 327 -6.28 -6.28 40.96
N GLU A 328 -5.58 -6.14 42.09
CA GLU A 328 -4.17 -5.68 42.11
C GLU A 328 -3.19 -6.70 41.48
N GLU A 329 -3.45 -8.00 41.65
CA GLU A 329 -2.57 -9.06 41.15
C GLU A 329 -2.46 -9.05 39.63
N LYS A 330 -3.59 -8.90 38.92
CA LYS A 330 -3.60 -8.85 37.45
C LYS A 330 -2.80 -7.65 36.95
N TRP A 331 -2.97 -6.47 37.55
CA TRP A 331 -2.20 -5.27 37.18
C TRP A 331 -0.69 -5.49 37.36
N ARG A 332 -0.26 -6.04 38.51
CA ARG A 332 1.17 -6.30 38.78
C ARG A 332 1.78 -7.35 37.86
N ALA A 333 1.01 -8.36 37.46
CA ALA A 333 1.51 -9.46 36.65
C ALA A 333 1.48 -9.15 35.13
N ARG A 334 0.43 -8.51 34.64
CA ARG A 334 0.18 -8.33 33.19
C ARG A 334 0.50 -6.93 32.68
N PHE A 335 0.33 -5.91 33.52
CA PHE A 335 0.46 -4.49 33.13
C PHE A 335 1.29 -3.67 34.13
N PRO A 336 2.48 -4.16 34.55
CA PRO A 336 3.26 -3.53 35.60
C PRO A 336 3.69 -2.11 35.23
N THR A 337 4.01 -1.87 33.96
CA THR A 337 4.43 -0.55 33.46
C THR A 337 3.27 0.45 33.51
N ILE A 338 2.08 0.05 33.04
CA ILE A 338 0.88 0.90 33.08
C ILE A 338 0.46 1.20 34.53
N LEU A 339 0.48 0.19 35.42
CA LEU A 339 0.19 0.39 36.84
C LEU A 339 1.12 1.42 37.47
N ALA A 340 2.43 1.31 37.20
CA ALA A 340 3.42 2.23 37.73
C ALA A 340 3.20 3.66 37.22
N VAL A 341 2.97 3.83 35.91
CA VAL A 341 2.72 5.13 35.28
C VAL A 341 1.45 5.79 35.81
N CYS A 342 0.33 5.06 35.92
CA CYS A 342 -0.90 5.63 36.48
C CYS A 342 -0.65 6.16 37.91
N ARG A 343 0.02 5.36 38.75
CA ARG A 343 0.31 5.73 40.14
C ARG A 343 1.30 6.90 40.25
N GLU A 344 2.28 6.98 39.35
CA GLU A 344 3.18 8.14 39.25
C GLU A 344 2.40 9.44 39.00
N HIS A 345 1.33 9.36 38.22
CA HIS A 345 0.41 10.47 37.96
C HIS A 345 -0.75 10.58 38.95
N GLY A 346 -0.69 9.87 40.09
CA GLY A 346 -1.66 9.97 41.17
C GLY A 346 -3.00 9.28 40.91
N ILE A 347 -3.06 8.34 39.96
CA ILE A 347 -4.25 7.56 39.59
C ILE A 347 -4.02 6.11 40.01
N ASP A 348 -4.87 5.53 40.85
CA ASP A 348 -4.79 4.11 41.22
C ASP A 348 -5.79 3.25 40.43
N PRO A 349 -5.39 2.60 39.32
CA PRO A 349 -6.32 1.89 38.43
C PRO A 349 -7.00 0.67 39.07
N VAL A 350 -6.57 0.28 40.28
CA VAL A 350 -7.21 -0.75 41.11
C VAL A 350 -8.48 -0.21 41.78
N THR A 351 -8.53 1.08 42.11
CA THR A 351 -9.60 1.68 42.93
C THR A 351 -10.40 2.76 42.19
N GLU A 352 -9.84 3.38 41.16
CA GLU A 352 -10.51 4.42 40.35
C GLU A 352 -10.38 4.16 38.83
N PRO A 353 -11.34 4.63 38.01
CA PRO A 353 -11.23 4.59 36.56
C PRO A 353 -10.09 5.47 36.02
N ILE A 354 -9.45 5.06 34.93
CA ILE A 354 -8.30 5.77 34.33
C ILE A 354 -8.82 6.84 33.35
N PRO A 355 -8.49 8.13 33.53
CA PRO A 355 -8.87 9.17 32.58
C PRO A 355 -8.09 9.00 31.27
N VAL A 356 -8.79 8.90 30.15
CA VAL A 356 -8.20 8.66 28.83
C VAL A 356 -8.82 9.54 27.74
N ALA A 357 -8.01 9.91 26.75
CA ALA A 357 -8.45 10.61 25.55
C ALA A 357 -7.68 10.08 24.32
N PRO A 358 -8.22 10.23 23.09
CA PRO A 358 -7.51 9.83 21.89
C PRO A 358 -6.33 10.77 21.62
N ALA A 359 -5.16 10.21 21.26
CA ALA A 359 -3.99 11.01 20.90
C ALA A 359 -3.25 10.42 19.69
N ALA A 360 -2.56 11.26 18.94
CA ALA A 360 -1.81 10.84 17.75
C ALA A 360 -0.75 9.79 18.13
N HIS A 361 -0.65 8.73 17.34
CA HIS A 361 0.16 7.57 17.70
C HIS A 361 1.11 7.11 16.60
N TYR A 362 0.62 7.04 15.36
CA TYR A 362 1.42 6.51 14.25
C TYR A 362 1.00 7.13 12.92
N ALA A 363 1.96 7.49 12.07
CA ALA A 363 1.70 7.94 10.70
C ALA A 363 1.82 6.78 9.70
N SER A 364 0.75 6.47 8.96
CA SER A 364 0.78 5.44 7.90
C SER A 364 1.33 5.98 6.59
N GLY A 365 1.15 7.29 6.35
CA GLY A 365 1.79 8.03 5.27
C GLY A 365 3.13 8.64 5.68
N GLY A 366 3.85 9.17 4.69
CA GLY A 366 5.23 9.61 4.85
C GLY A 366 5.94 9.79 3.51
N VAL A 367 7.27 9.78 3.51
CA VAL A 367 8.09 9.85 2.28
C VAL A 367 7.84 8.60 1.44
N ARG A 368 7.33 8.77 0.22
CA ARG A 368 7.03 7.63 -0.66
C ARG A 368 8.32 6.91 -1.05
N THR A 369 8.32 5.59 -0.92
CA THR A 369 9.42 4.74 -1.38
C THR A 369 8.96 3.67 -2.35
N ASP A 370 9.90 3.15 -3.13
CA ASP A 370 9.73 1.84 -3.78
C ASP A 370 10.01 0.69 -2.79
N LEU A 371 9.96 -0.56 -3.29
CA LEU A 371 10.19 -1.78 -2.51
C LEU A 371 11.64 -1.95 -2.02
N TYR A 372 12.56 -1.07 -2.43
CA TYR A 372 13.95 -1.02 -1.98
C TYR A 372 14.25 0.20 -1.10
N GLY A 373 13.19 0.92 -0.69
CA GLY A 373 13.30 2.10 0.17
C GLY A 373 13.79 3.36 -0.56
N ARG A 374 13.89 3.35 -1.90
CA ARG A 374 14.33 4.51 -2.68
C ARG A 374 13.20 5.53 -2.79
N THR A 375 13.52 6.79 -2.56
CA THR A 375 12.56 7.90 -2.75
C THR A 375 12.58 8.39 -4.20
N SER A 376 11.69 9.33 -4.54
CA SER A 376 11.73 10.00 -5.85
C SER A 376 12.95 10.93 -6.04
N VAL A 377 13.72 11.18 -4.98
CA VAL A 377 15.02 11.88 -5.08
C VAL A 377 16.12 10.83 -5.13
N PRO A 378 16.88 10.73 -6.24
CA PRO A 378 17.94 9.73 -6.36
C PRO A 378 18.94 9.82 -5.20
N GLY A 379 19.34 8.67 -4.64
CA GLY A 379 20.30 8.61 -3.52
C GLY A 379 19.72 8.97 -2.15
N LEU A 380 18.47 9.40 -2.08
CA LEU A 380 17.71 9.53 -0.83
C LEU A 380 16.84 8.29 -0.66
N TYR A 381 16.95 7.67 0.51
CA TYR A 381 16.19 6.50 0.93
C TYR A 381 15.36 6.84 2.16
N ALA A 382 14.31 6.07 2.44
CA ALA A 382 13.53 6.19 3.66
C ALA A 382 13.00 4.83 4.13
N CYS A 383 12.92 4.62 5.45
CA CYS A 383 12.30 3.44 6.06
C CYS A 383 11.85 3.73 7.51
N GLY A 384 10.95 2.91 8.04
CA GLY A 384 10.30 3.18 9.31
C GLY A 384 9.19 4.22 9.15
N GLU A 385 8.70 4.76 10.27
CA GLU A 385 7.54 5.67 10.30
C GLU A 385 7.70 6.99 9.51
N VAL A 386 8.92 7.35 9.08
CA VAL A 386 9.12 8.49 8.18
C VAL A 386 8.68 8.18 6.75
N ALA A 387 8.63 6.89 6.37
CA ALA A 387 8.34 6.42 5.02
C ALA A 387 6.88 6.00 4.86
N CYS A 388 6.39 6.09 3.62
CA CYS A 388 5.22 5.38 3.15
C CYS A 388 5.73 4.26 2.23
N THR A 389 5.95 3.08 2.81
CA THR A 389 6.42 1.86 2.12
C THR A 389 5.31 1.14 1.36
N GLY A 390 4.05 1.54 1.54
CA GLY A 390 2.86 0.88 0.99
C GLY A 390 2.26 -0.20 1.91
N VAL A 391 2.96 -0.60 2.99
CA VAL A 391 2.51 -1.67 3.88
C VAL A 391 1.21 -1.34 4.62
N HIS A 392 1.06 -0.12 5.12
CA HIS A 392 0.06 0.20 6.13
C HIS A 392 -1.28 0.68 5.57
N GLY A 393 -1.33 1.08 4.29
CA GLY A 393 -2.51 1.68 3.68
C GLY A 393 -3.14 2.79 4.52
N ALA A 394 -4.47 2.80 4.62
CA ALA A 394 -5.21 3.82 5.37
C ALA A 394 -5.15 3.65 6.89
N ASN A 395 -4.69 2.50 7.38
CA ASN A 395 -4.62 2.20 8.81
C ASN A 395 -3.66 1.03 9.09
N ARG A 396 -2.69 1.26 9.98
CA ARG A 396 -1.71 0.25 10.36
C ARG A 396 -2.31 -0.88 11.23
N LEU A 397 -1.99 -2.14 10.88
CA LEU A 397 -2.10 -3.31 11.76
C LEU A 397 -1.10 -3.23 12.93
N ALA A 398 -1.56 -3.56 14.14
CA ALA A 398 -0.70 -3.57 15.34
C ALA A 398 0.55 -4.45 15.14
N SER A 399 1.63 -4.18 15.88
CA SER A 399 2.91 -4.93 15.79
C SER A 399 3.64 -4.99 14.42
N ASN A 400 3.08 -4.48 13.32
CA ASN A 400 3.77 -4.45 12.01
C ASN A 400 4.81 -3.33 11.86
N SER A 401 4.78 -2.26 12.67
CA SER A 401 5.68 -1.10 12.48
C SER A 401 7.15 -1.42 12.77
N LEU A 402 7.42 -2.20 13.83
CA LEU A 402 8.80 -2.60 14.13
C LEU A 402 9.31 -3.58 13.05
N LEU A 403 8.45 -4.49 12.59
CA LEU A 403 8.77 -5.41 11.50
C LEU A 403 9.11 -4.67 10.20
N GLU A 404 8.31 -3.65 9.85
CA GLU A 404 8.51 -2.82 8.66
C GLU A 404 9.86 -2.10 8.71
N GLY A 405 10.21 -1.54 9.87
CA GLY A 405 11.52 -0.94 10.09
C GLY A 405 12.68 -1.93 9.93
N LEU A 406 12.51 -3.21 10.28
CA LEU A 406 13.57 -4.23 10.10
C LEU A 406 13.71 -4.64 8.62
N VAL A 407 12.61 -5.08 8.01
CA VAL A 407 12.61 -5.66 6.66
C VAL A 407 13.10 -4.64 5.63
N PHE A 408 12.51 -3.43 5.63
CA PHE A 408 12.88 -2.44 4.61
C PHE A 408 14.27 -1.83 4.85
N ALA A 409 14.77 -1.78 6.09
CA ALA A 409 16.13 -1.36 6.38
C ALA A 409 17.18 -2.31 5.78
N GLU A 410 16.95 -3.61 5.85
CA GLU A 410 17.84 -4.62 5.26
C GLU A 410 17.83 -4.58 3.74
N ARG A 411 16.66 -4.34 3.13
CA ARG A 411 16.53 -4.14 1.68
C ARG A 411 17.26 -2.88 1.21
N ILE A 412 17.16 -1.79 1.96
CA ILE A 412 17.95 -0.56 1.70
C ILE A 412 19.45 -0.86 1.77
N ALA A 413 19.91 -1.55 2.81
CA ALA A 413 21.33 -1.89 2.94
C ALA A 413 21.83 -2.73 1.75
N SER A 414 21.05 -3.72 1.32
CA SER A 414 21.34 -4.55 0.15
C SER A 414 21.41 -3.72 -1.14
N ASP A 415 20.49 -2.77 -1.32
CA ASP A 415 20.47 -1.89 -2.47
C ASP A 415 21.67 -0.93 -2.51
N LEU A 416 22.03 -0.37 -1.36
CA LEU A 416 23.18 0.53 -1.21
C LEU A 416 24.50 -0.16 -1.58
N VAL A 417 24.65 -1.45 -1.25
CA VAL A 417 25.81 -2.27 -1.62
C VAL A 417 25.85 -2.51 -3.14
N ALA A 418 24.69 -2.80 -3.74
CA ALA A 418 24.59 -3.01 -5.19
C ALA A 418 24.86 -1.74 -6.01
N HIS A 419 24.57 -0.56 -5.45
CA HIS A 419 24.64 0.73 -6.14
C HIS A 419 25.59 1.73 -5.46
N THR A 420 26.63 1.23 -4.80
CA THR A 420 27.58 2.07 -4.04
C THR A 420 28.18 3.16 -4.92
N ARG A 421 28.17 4.40 -4.42
CA ARG A 421 28.72 5.56 -5.12
C ARG A 421 29.48 6.45 -4.16
N THR A 422 30.56 7.03 -4.65
CA THR A 422 31.33 8.04 -3.92
C THR A 422 30.52 9.35 -3.85
N PRO A 423 30.54 10.05 -2.70
CA PRO A 423 29.91 11.37 -2.58
C PRO A 423 30.44 12.32 -3.66
N LYS A 424 29.53 12.96 -4.40
CA LYS A 424 29.88 14.11 -5.25
C LYS A 424 29.78 15.39 -4.43
N LYS A 425 30.54 16.42 -4.84
CA LYS A 425 30.44 17.73 -4.22
C LYS A 425 29.02 18.27 -4.41
N ALA A 426 28.38 18.66 -3.31
CA ALA A 426 27.07 19.32 -3.36
C ALA A 426 27.16 20.59 -4.21
N ASP A 427 26.13 20.82 -5.04
CA ASP A 427 25.98 22.06 -5.78
C ASP A 427 24.97 22.96 -5.07
N ALA A 428 25.18 24.28 -5.16
CA ALA A 428 24.32 25.25 -4.52
C ALA A 428 23.04 25.45 -5.36
N LEU A 429 22.14 24.48 -5.34
CA LEU A 429 20.80 24.64 -5.91
C LEU A 429 20.10 25.81 -5.21
N HIS A 430 19.82 26.88 -5.95
CA HIS A 430 19.17 28.06 -5.40
C HIS A 430 17.70 27.74 -5.07
N ARG A 431 17.36 27.73 -3.78
CA ARG A 431 16.02 27.48 -3.26
C ARG A 431 15.60 28.62 -2.33
N PRO A 432 14.32 29.02 -2.31
CA PRO A 432 13.81 29.99 -1.35
C PRO A 432 14.08 29.54 0.10
N GLU A 433 14.92 30.29 0.79
CA GLU A 433 15.21 30.12 2.21
C GLU A 433 14.16 30.83 3.07
N GLY A 434 13.88 30.27 4.25
CA GLY A 434 12.99 30.91 5.21
C GLY A 434 12.88 30.16 6.52
N LEU A 435 12.30 30.85 7.50
CA LEU A 435 11.98 30.33 8.84
C LEU A 435 10.63 30.85 9.29
N VAL A 436 10.05 30.12 10.24
CA VAL A 436 8.77 30.44 10.89
C VAL A 436 9.04 30.78 12.35
N ASP A 437 8.31 31.75 12.89
CA ASP A 437 8.39 32.12 14.31
C ASP A 437 8.05 30.91 15.21
N PRO A 438 8.96 30.48 16.12
CA PRO A 438 8.72 29.31 16.96
C PRO A 438 7.48 29.44 17.86
N ARG A 439 7.02 30.67 18.15
CA ARG A 439 5.82 30.93 18.96
C ARG A 439 4.53 30.41 18.31
N VAL A 440 4.54 30.10 17.01
CA VAL A 440 3.35 29.54 16.35
C VAL A 440 3.14 28.05 16.65
N ARG A 441 4.14 27.33 17.19
CA ARG A 441 4.08 25.88 17.43
C ARG A 441 2.84 25.45 18.19
N ALA A 442 2.59 26.05 19.36
CA ALA A 442 1.44 25.71 20.20
C ALA A 442 0.11 25.98 19.48
N ARG A 443 0.05 27.04 18.66
CA ARG A 443 -1.13 27.37 17.85
C ARG A 443 -1.35 26.34 16.73
N ILE A 444 -0.30 25.93 16.02
CA ILE A 444 -0.36 24.86 15.01
C ILE A 444 -0.90 23.59 15.66
N GLN A 445 -0.30 23.15 16.76
CA GLN A 445 -0.69 21.93 17.48
C GLN A 445 -2.15 21.96 17.94
N SER A 446 -2.60 23.10 18.50
CA SER A 446 -3.99 23.28 18.92
C SER A 446 -4.97 23.18 17.75
N HIS A 447 -4.70 23.85 16.63
CA HIS A 447 -5.58 23.75 15.45
C HIS A 447 -5.55 22.35 14.83
N MET A 448 -4.38 21.71 14.73
CA MET A 448 -4.26 20.34 14.24
C MET A 448 -5.08 19.36 15.09
N SER A 449 -4.96 19.43 16.43
CA SER A 449 -5.73 18.58 17.34
C SER A 449 -7.24 18.79 17.24
N ARG A 450 -7.71 20.03 17.04
CA ARG A 450 -9.14 20.35 17.01
C ARG A 450 -9.80 20.15 15.65
N GLY A 451 -9.10 20.44 14.56
CA GLY A 451 -9.70 20.50 13.22
C GLY A 451 -9.14 19.51 12.20
N ALA A 452 -7.98 18.90 12.46
CA ALA A 452 -7.37 17.85 11.65
C ALA A 452 -7.05 16.60 12.50
N GLY A 453 -7.82 16.40 13.57
CA GLY A 453 -7.69 15.31 14.53
C GLY A 453 -8.42 14.03 14.08
N VAL A 454 -9.01 13.33 15.05
CA VAL A 454 -9.81 12.10 14.83
C VAL A 454 -11.00 12.37 13.90
N LEU A 455 -11.77 13.42 14.21
CA LEU A 455 -12.91 13.86 13.42
C LEU A 455 -12.52 15.06 12.57
N ARG A 456 -12.94 15.06 11.31
CA ARG A 456 -12.65 16.12 10.34
C ARG A 456 -13.93 16.48 9.59
N SER A 457 -14.01 17.70 9.11
CA SER A 457 -15.03 18.16 8.17
C SER A 457 -14.41 19.19 7.23
N GLU A 458 -15.09 19.52 6.13
CA GLU A 458 -14.70 20.64 5.26
C GLU A 458 -14.45 21.91 6.07
N GLU A 459 -15.36 22.24 7.00
CA GLU A 459 -15.26 23.43 7.86
C GLU A 459 -14.04 23.37 8.78
N SER A 460 -13.84 22.26 9.48
CA SER A 460 -12.73 22.11 10.44
C SER A 460 -11.38 22.20 9.72
N LEU A 461 -11.26 21.54 8.57
CA LEU A 461 -10.02 21.54 7.78
C LEU A 461 -9.76 22.89 7.11
N ALA A 462 -10.80 23.61 6.68
CA ALA A 462 -10.69 24.97 6.16
C ALA A 462 -10.23 25.97 7.24
N GLU A 463 -10.67 25.79 8.50
CA GLU A 463 -10.16 26.57 9.62
C GLU A 463 -8.67 26.31 9.87
N VAL A 464 -8.26 25.04 9.94
CA VAL A 464 -6.84 24.69 10.14
C VAL A 464 -5.98 25.22 8.99
N ALA A 465 -6.42 25.08 7.74
CA ALA A 465 -5.70 25.59 6.58
C ALA A 465 -5.43 27.11 6.69
N ARG A 466 -6.45 27.90 7.05
CA ARG A 466 -6.30 29.35 7.29
C ARG A 466 -5.34 29.64 8.45
N ALA A 467 -5.41 28.86 9.53
CA ALA A 467 -4.51 29.03 10.67
C ALA A 467 -3.04 28.74 10.31
N LEU A 468 -2.79 27.72 9.48
CA LEU A 468 -1.47 27.38 8.96
C LEU A 468 -0.96 28.46 8.00
N GLU A 469 -1.82 28.98 7.11
CA GLU A 469 -1.46 30.12 6.25
C GLU A 469 -1.06 31.35 7.07
N ASN A 470 -1.82 31.67 8.12
CA ASN A 470 -1.49 32.75 9.04
C ASN A 470 -0.19 32.49 9.82
N ALA A 471 0.13 31.23 10.14
CA ALA A 471 1.37 30.85 10.78
C ALA A 471 2.60 31.00 9.86
N ARG A 472 2.43 31.01 8.53
CA ARG A 472 3.52 31.31 7.58
C ARG A 472 3.96 32.76 7.62
N TRP A 473 3.06 33.66 7.99
CA TRP A 473 3.38 35.09 8.02
C TRP A 473 4.16 35.43 9.28
N THR A 474 5.44 35.73 9.11
CA THR A 474 6.33 36.13 10.19
C THR A 474 6.77 37.58 9.99
N PRO A 475 6.22 38.56 10.74
CA PRO A 475 6.49 39.98 10.54
C PRO A 475 7.85 40.45 11.08
N VAL A 476 8.57 39.57 11.78
CA VAL A 476 9.85 39.83 12.42
C VAL A 476 10.92 38.97 11.78
N ALA A 477 12.17 39.43 11.81
CA ALA A 477 13.29 38.54 11.48
C ALA A 477 13.30 37.38 12.49
N VAL A 478 13.37 36.15 11.98
CA VAL A 478 13.47 34.94 12.80
C VAL A 478 14.91 34.50 12.81
N GLU A 479 15.48 34.38 14.00
CA GLU A 479 16.83 33.86 14.19
C GLU A 479 16.85 32.34 13.93
N PRO A 480 17.87 31.82 13.20
CA PRO A 480 18.08 30.39 13.05
C PRO A 480 18.42 29.73 14.38
N CYS A 481 17.55 28.83 14.86
CA CYS A 481 17.76 28.01 16.05
C CYS A 481 16.90 26.75 15.97
N THR A 482 17.12 25.79 16.88
CA THR A 482 16.38 24.52 16.93
C THR A 482 14.87 24.74 16.91
N GLU A 483 14.37 25.67 17.69
CA GLU A 483 12.93 25.95 17.80
C GLU A 483 12.34 26.49 16.50
N SER A 484 13.06 27.38 15.79
CA SER A 484 12.57 27.95 14.52
C SER A 484 12.64 26.94 13.37
N TRP A 485 13.65 26.07 13.34
CA TRP A 485 13.74 24.96 12.39
C TRP A 485 12.63 23.93 12.61
N GLU A 486 12.40 23.51 13.86
CA GLU A 486 11.31 22.58 14.20
C GLU A 486 9.93 23.18 13.89
N ALA A 487 9.68 24.44 14.24
CA ALA A 487 8.42 25.10 13.93
C ALA A 487 8.17 25.17 12.41
N THR A 488 9.23 25.38 11.63
CA THR A 488 9.16 25.37 10.17
C THR A 488 8.87 23.96 9.62
N ASN A 489 9.49 22.92 10.19
CA ASN A 489 9.19 21.53 9.85
C ASN A 489 7.74 21.16 10.16
N LEU A 490 7.27 21.48 11.37
CA LEU A 490 5.89 21.25 11.80
C LEU A 490 4.89 21.95 10.88
N LEU A 491 5.13 23.20 10.51
CA LEU A 491 4.27 23.93 9.58
C LEU A 491 4.23 23.27 8.20
N THR A 492 5.37 22.80 7.71
CA THR A 492 5.50 22.12 6.41
C THR A 492 4.67 20.85 6.38
N VAL A 493 4.85 19.98 7.37
CA VAL A 493 4.15 18.69 7.47
C VAL A 493 2.66 18.89 7.74
N ALA A 494 2.29 19.79 8.66
CA ALA A 494 0.90 20.13 8.93
C ALA A 494 0.19 20.66 7.68
N SER A 495 0.87 21.49 6.88
CA SER A 495 0.31 21.99 5.62
C SER A 495 0.06 20.87 4.62
N ALA A 496 1.01 19.93 4.47
CA ALA A 496 0.84 18.77 3.57
C ALA A 496 -0.31 17.87 4.02
N LEU A 497 -0.35 17.53 5.32
CA LEU A 497 -1.40 16.70 5.92
C LEU A 497 -2.78 17.31 5.74
N VAL A 498 -2.96 18.60 6.09
CA VAL A 498 -4.26 19.27 5.97
C VAL A 498 -4.68 19.39 4.52
N ALA A 499 -3.74 19.63 3.61
CA ALA A 499 -4.05 19.73 2.20
C ALA A 499 -4.55 18.36 1.66
N ALA A 500 -3.86 17.25 1.95
CA ALA A 500 -4.35 15.91 1.56
C ALA A 500 -5.70 15.58 2.21
N ALA A 501 -5.86 15.91 3.50
CA ALA A 501 -7.10 15.64 4.21
C ALA A 501 -8.30 16.44 3.68
N LYS A 502 -8.07 17.64 3.14
CA LYS A 502 -9.10 18.44 2.46
C LYS A 502 -9.50 17.84 1.13
N GLU A 503 -8.51 17.39 0.37
CA GLU A 503 -8.70 16.80 -0.94
C GLU A 503 -9.53 15.51 -0.84
N ARG A 504 -9.18 14.60 0.08
CA ARG A 504 -9.92 13.34 0.27
C ARG A 504 -11.32 13.60 0.87
N GLU A 505 -12.34 13.39 0.05
CA GLU A 505 -13.77 13.54 0.38
C GLU A 505 -14.44 12.18 0.63
N GLU A 506 -13.88 11.37 1.53
CA GLU A 506 -14.44 10.10 1.99
C GLU A 506 -14.06 9.83 3.45
N THR A 507 -14.54 8.70 3.99
CA THR A 507 -14.04 8.12 5.22
C THR A 507 -13.36 6.77 4.94
N ARG A 508 -12.09 6.63 5.33
CA ARG A 508 -11.31 5.39 5.17
C ARG A 508 -10.24 5.28 6.24
N GLY A 509 -10.21 4.14 6.96
CA GLY A 509 -9.19 3.86 7.97
C GLY A 509 -9.05 4.97 9.01
N ALA A 510 -7.85 5.55 9.13
CA ALA A 510 -7.58 6.62 10.09
C ALA A 510 -8.02 8.03 9.63
N HIS A 511 -8.60 8.16 8.42
CA HIS A 511 -9.15 9.40 7.90
C HIS A 511 -10.67 9.38 7.96
N TRP A 512 -11.25 10.23 8.81
CA TRP A 512 -12.70 10.33 9.01
C TRP A 512 -13.22 11.73 8.72
N ARG A 513 -14.09 11.84 7.71
CA ARG A 513 -14.81 13.06 7.33
C ARG A 513 -16.27 12.92 7.74
N GLU A 514 -16.75 13.75 8.67
CA GLU A 514 -18.14 13.66 9.14
C GLU A 514 -19.16 14.11 8.07
N ASP A 515 -18.73 14.98 7.17
CA ASP A 515 -19.44 15.44 5.98
C ASP A 515 -19.37 14.43 4.80
N HIS A 516 -18.44 13.48 4.85
CA HIS A 516 -18.33 12.35 3.93
C HIS A 516 -18.16 11.04 4.71
N PRO A 517 -19.23 10.57 5.40
CA PRO A 517 -19.12 9.51 6.40
C PRO A 517 -18.88 8.11 5.81
N GLU A 518 -19.07 7.95 4.50
CA GLU A 518 -18.95 6.68 3.79
C GLU A 518 -17.59 6.54 3.11
N ARG A 519 -17.18 5.28 2.92
CA ARG A 519 -16.05 4.92 2.08
C ARG A 519 -16.47 4.97 0.61
N ASP A 520 -15.66 5.57 -0.25
CA ASP A 520 -15.93 5.67 -1.69
C ASP A 520 -14.77 5.02 -2.47
N ASP A 521 -14.95 3.74 -2.79
CA ASP A 521 -13.93 2.96 -3.49
C ASP A 521 -13.81 3.35 -4.97
N ASP A 522 -14.82 3.99 -5.56
CA ASP A 522 -14.82 4.35 -6.97
C ASP A 522 -13.98 5.61 -7.21
N ARG A 523 -14.06 6.60 -6.30
CA ARG A 523 -13.31 7.86 -6.42
C ARG A 523 -12.00 7.86 -5.65
N TRP A 524 -11.95 7.22 -4.47
CA TRP A 524 -10.90 7.48 -3.48
C TRP A 524 -10.06 6.26 -3.10
N ARG A 525 -10.24 5.10 -3.76
CA ARG A 525 -9.31 3.98 -3.66
C ARG A 525 -8.01 4.23 -4.44
N LEU A 526 -7.31 5.29 -4.05
CA LEU A 526 -6.09 5.80 -4.65
C LEU A 526 -5.20 6.46 -3.59
N HIS A 527 -3.93 6.64 -3.94
CA HIS A 527 -2.95 7.34 -3.12
C HIS A 527 -2.90 8.83 -3.47
N ILE A 528 -2.68 9.67 -2.45
CA ILE A 528 -2.46 11.11 -2.63
C ILE A 528 -0.96 11.39 -2.49
N ASP A 529 -0.32 11.71 -3.60
CA ASP A 529 1.08 12.12 -3.66
C ASP A 529 1.19 13.64 -3.57
N ILE A 530 2.04 14.13 -2.66
CA ILE A 530 2.35 15.55 -2.45
C ILE A 530 3.83 15.80 -2.71
N SER A 531 4.14 16.88 -3.41
CA SER A 531 5.49 17.44 -3.54
C SER A 531 5.48 18.94 -3.28
N LEU A 532 6.63 19.52 -2.95
CA LEU A 532 6.77 20.97 -2.74
C LEU A 532 7.43 21.64 -3.95
N GLY A 533 6.61 22.33 -4.74
CA GLY A 533 7.02 23.13 -5.90
C GLY A 533 7.39 24.58 -5.54
N THR A 534 7.65 25.40 -6.55
CA THR A 534 7.96 26.84 -6.38
C THR A 534 6.75 27.65 -5.90
N GLU A 535 5.54 27.25 -6.28
CA GLU A 535 4.30 27.96 -5.97
C GLU A 535 3.58 27.41 -4.72
N GLY A 536 4.06 26.29 -4.16
CA GLY A 536 3.47 25.65 -3.00
C GLY A 536 3.41 24.13 -3.14
N LEU A 537 2.48 23.51 -2.41
CA LEU A 537 2.25 22.08 -2.47
C LEU A 537 1.56 21.71 -3.79
N LEU A 538 2.06 20.66 -4.43
CA LEU A 538 1.49 20.08 -5.65
C LEU A 538 0.98 18.69 -5.31
N MET A 539 -0.26 18.41 -5.69
CA MET A 539 -0.91 17.12 -5.46
C MET A 539 -1.07 16.34 -6.74
N ARG A 540 -0.93 15.02 -6.64
CA ARG A 540 -1.23 14.07 -7.72
C ARG A 540 -2.01 12.91 -7.14
N HIS A 541 -3.08 12.52 -7.83
CA HIS A 541 -3.83 11.32 -7.55
C HIS A 541 -3.19 10.17 -8.30
N GLN A 542 -2.62 9.21 -7.57
CA GLN A 542 -2.11 7.97 -8.16
C GLN A 542 -3.17 6.91 -7.98
N ALA A 543 -3.96 6.69 -9.04
CA ALA A 543 -4.81 5.50 -9.12
C ALA A 543 -3.96 4.23 -8.99
N HIS A 544 -4.60 3.17 -8.49
CA HIS A 544 -4.05 1.83 -8.26
C HIS A 544 -2.91 1.43 -9.22
N ASP A 545 -1.94 0.68 -8.69
CA ASP A 545 -0.91 0.03 -9.48
C ASP A 545 -1.55 -0.86 -10.55
N ILE A 546 -1.52 -0.39 -11.79
CA ILE A 546 -2.05 -1.11 -12.96
C ILE A 546 -1.27 -2.39 -13.17
N ASP A 547 0.03 -2.42 -12.85
CA ASP A 547 0.85 -3.61 -13.07
C ASP A 547 0.44 -4.72 -12.09
N ALA A 548 0.15 -4.36 -10.84
CA ALA A 548 -0.46 -5.28 -9.87
C ALA A 548 -1.86 -5.74 -10.30
N GLU A 549 -2.70 -4.82 -10.79
CA GLU A 549 -4.04 -5.17 -11.31
C GLU A 549 -3.93 -6.16 -12.49
N LEU A 550 -3.10 -5.85 -13.49
CA LEU A 550 -2.85 -6.70 -14.65
C LEU A 550 -2.34 -8.08 -14.24
N THR A 551 -1.39 -8.14 -13.30
CA THR A 551 -0.84 -9.40 -12.77
C THR A 551 -1.93 -10.22 -12.08
N GLY A 552 -2.79 -9.59 -11.27
CA GLY A 552 -3.94 -10.23 -10.64
C GLY A 552 -4.97 -10.77 -11.64
N LEU A 553 -5.05 -10.18 -12.83
CA LEU A 553 -5.88 -10.64 -13.95
C LEU A 553 -5.21 -11.74 -14.81
N GLY A 554 -3.99 -12.15 -14.47
CA GLY A 554 -3.20 -13.12 -15.26
C GLY A 554 -2.64 -12.54 -16.56
N ILE A 555 -2.51 -11.22 -16.64
CA ILE A 555 -1.93 -10.48 -17.77
C ILE A 555 -0.55 -9.99 -17.35
N GLU A 556 0.51 -10.43 -18.03
CA GLU A 556 1.87 -10.00 -17.72
C GLU A 556 2.09 -8.53 -18.14
N PRO A 557 2.42 -7.60 -17.22
CA PRO A 557 2.53 -6.17 -17.55
C PRO A 557 3.59 -5.86 -18.62
N ALA A 558 4.71 -6.58 -18.61
CA ALA A 558 5.76 -6.46 -19.63
C ALA A 558 5.26 -6.87 -21.02
N GLN A 559 4.48 -7.95 -21.10
CA GLN A 559 3.87 -8.39 -22.36
C GLN A 559 2.85 -7.34 -22.86
N LEU A 560 2.01 -6.80 -21.97
CA LEU A 560 1.07 -5.76 -22.35
C LEU A 560 1.78 -4.50 -22.84
N SER A 561 2.79 -4.03 -22.10
CA SER A 561 3.60 -2.87 -22.50
C SER A 561 4.23 -3.06 -23.87
N HIS A 562 4.74 -4.26 -24.17
CA HIS A 562 5.27 -4.58 -25.49
C HIS A 562 4.20 -4.53 -26.59
N LEU A 563 3.00 -5.07 -26.33
CA LEU A 563 1.87 -5.01 -27.27
C LEU A 563 1.41 -3.57 -27.53
N VAL A 564 1.28 -2.76 -26.47
CA VAL A 564 0.88 -1.35 -26.56
C VAL A 564 1.93 -0.55 -27.34
N SER A 565 3.21 -0.71 -27.01
CA SER A 565 4.31 -0.06 -27.74
C SER A 565 4.29 -0.44 -29.22
N THR A 566 4.12 -1.72 -29.53
CA THR A 566 4.08 -2.20 -30.92
C THR A 566 2.91 -1.59 -31.69
N ALA A 567 1.73 -1.49 -31.08
CA ALA A 567 0.55 -0.88 -31.71
C ALA A 567 0.74 0.63 -31.95
N LEU A 568 1.30 1.34 -30.96
CA LEU A 568 1.62 2.77 -31.11
C LEU A 568 2.72 3.02 -32.15
N ASP A 569 3.73 2.16 -32.20
CA ASP A 569 4.81 2.22 -33.19
C ASP A 569 4.28 1.93 -34.60
N GLU A 570 3.25 1.09 -34.75
CA GLU A 570 2.57 0.87 -36.04
C GLU A 570 1.81 2.13 -36.50
N ASP A 571 1.09 2.78 -35.59
CA ASP A 571 0.33 4.01 -35.88
C ASP A 571 1.25 5.20 -36.18
N LEU A 572 2.36 5.35 -35.44
CA LEU A 572 3.27 6.50 -35.57
C LEU A 572 4.42 6.27 -36.56
N ALA A 573 4.89 5.03 -36.71
CA ALA A 573 6.06 4.65 -37.50
C ALA A 573 7.31 5.53 -37.25
N GLY A 574 7.52 5.95 -36.00
CA GLY A 574 8.59 6.88 -35.59
C GLY A 574 8.39 8.34 -36.02
N GLY A 575 7.23 8.67 -36.59
CA GLY A 575 6.79 10.02 -36.95
C GLY A 575 5.92 10.69 -35.87
N LEU A 576 5.32 11.82 -36.23
CA LEU A 576 4.32 12.51 -35.42
C LEU A 576 2.93 12.28 -36.00
N ASP A 577 1.89 12.31 -35.14
CA ASP A 577 0.52 12.55 -35.60
C ASP A 577 0.44 13.94 -36.25
N VAL A 578 0.55 13.96 -37.58
CA VAL A 578 0.58 15.18 -38.38
C VAL A 578 -0.70 15.98 -38.27
N THR A 579 -1.84 15.33 -38.02
CA THR A 579 -3.14 16.00 -37.92
C THR A 579 -3.21 16.75 -36.61
N SER A 580 -3.03 16.05 -35.49
CA SER A 580 -3.06 16.67 -34.16
C SER A 580 -1.97 17.73 -34.01
N ALA A 581 -0.77 17.48 -34.54
CA ALA A 581 0.33 18.45 -34.50
C ALA A 581 0.01 19.74 -35.29
N ALA A 582 -0.72 19.64 -36.39
CA ALA A 582 -1.07 20.78 -37.24
C ALA A 582 -2.30 21.56 -36.76
N THR A 583 -3.28 20.90 -36.13
CA THR A 583 -4.58 21.51 -35.85
C THR A 583 -4.83 21.89 -34.40
N ILE A 584 -4.03 21.41 -33.45
CA ILE A 584 -4.28 21.56 -32.01
C ILE A 584 -3.07 22.25 -31.36
N PRO A 585 -3.20 23.30 -30.54
CA PRO A 585 -2.08 23.88 -29.79
C PRO A 585 -1.38 22.88 -28.86
N THR A 586 -0.09 23.07 -28.60
CA THR A 586 0.73 22.17 -27.75
C THR A 586 0.30 22.12 -26.29
N ASP A 587 -0.32 23.18 -25.81
CA ASP A 587 -0.74 23.42 -24.43
C ASP A 587 -2.24 23.17 -24.22
N GLN A 588 -2.99 22.85 -25.28
CA GLN A 588 -4.41 22.55 -25.15
C GLN A 588 -4.62 21.22 -24.40
N THR A 589 -5.45 21.25 -23.36
CA THR A 589 -5.95 20.06 -22.66
C THR A 589 -7.43 19.84 -22.99
N ALA A 590 -7.87 18.59 -22.90
CA ALA A 590 -9.27 18.22 -23.09
C ALA A 590 -9.66 17.07 -22.15
N VAL A 591 -10.97 16.89 -22.00
CA VAL A 591 -11.59 15.70 -21.40
C VAL A 591 -12.23 14.88 -22.52
N ALA A 592 -11.92 13.59 -22.57
CA ALA A 592 -12.47 12.63 -23.52
C ALA A 592 -13.27 11.56 -22.77
N ASP A 593 -14.40 11.14 -23.33
CA ASP A 593 -15.19 10.02 -22.85
C ASP A 593 -15.15 8.87 -23.84
N LEU A 594 -14.84 7.66 -23.37
CA LEU A 594 -15.04 6.43 -24.13
C LEU A 594 -16.50 5.99 -23.91
N VAL A 595 -17.29 5.95 -24.98
CA VAL A 595 -18.74 5.79 -24.92
C VAL A 595 -19.18 4.57 -25.72
N ALA A 596 -19.96 3.69 -25.10
CA ALA A 596 -20.59 2.58 -25.80
C ALA A 596 -21.62 3.08 -26.81
N ARG A 597 -21.55 2.60 -28.05
CA ARG A 597 -22.52 2.90 -29.12
C ARG A 597 -23.52 1.76 -29.35
N LYS A 598 -23.22 0.58 -28.85
CA LYS A 598 -24.06 -0.62 -28.90
C LYS A 598 -24.11 -1.31 -27.55
N GLU A 599 -25.15 -2.11 -27.37
CA GLU A 599 -25.25 -2.99 -26.20
C GLU A 599 -24.19 -4.09 -26.22
N GLY A 600 -23.63 -4.40 -25.06
CA GLY A 600 -22.60 -5.43 -24.92
C GLY A 600 -22.13 -5.62 -23.49
N VAL A 601 -21.06 -6.40 -23.35
CA VAL A 601 -20.30 -6.56 -22.11
C VAL A 601 -18.92 -5.93 -22.32
N VAL A 602 -18.50 -5.09 -21.37
CA VAL A 602 -17.21 -4.39 -21.44
C VAL A 602 -16.09 -5.31 -20.98
N ALA A 603 -14.96 -5.27 -21.68
CA ALA A 603 -13.71 -5.88 -21.23
C ALA A 603 -12.51 -5.12 -21.79
N GLY A 604 -11.44 -4.99 -21.00
CA GLY A 604 -10.20 -4.35 -21.41
C GLY A 604 -10.06 -2.89 -20.98
N LEU A 605 -10.81 -2.43 -19.98
CA LEU A 605 -10.66 -1.06 -19.47
C LEU A 605 -9.26 -0.80 -18.91
N VAL A 606 -8.68 -1.75 -18.18
CA VAL A 606 -7.30 -1.66 -17.68
C VAL A 606 -6.28 -1.55 -18.83
N VAL A 607 -6.55 -2.22 -19.95
CA VAL A 607 -5.70 -2.16 -21.15
C VAL A 607 -5.82 -0.79 -21.82
N ALA A 608 -7.03 -0.27 -21.98
CA ALA A 608 -7.25 1.09 -22.51
C ALA A 608 -6.60 2.15 -21.62
N GLU A 609 -6.67 2.00 -20.30
CA GLU A 609 -5.99 2.89 -19.35
C GLU A 609 -4.47 2.82 -19.51
N ALA A 610 -3.90 1.62 -19.65
CA ALA A 610 -2.46 1.45 -19.88
C ALA A 610 -1.99 2.15 -21.16
N VAL A 611 -2.80 2.15 -22.23
CA VAL A 611 -2.53 2.91 -23.46
C VAL A 611 -2.52 4.42 -23.16
N PHE A 612 -3.55 4.95 -22.51
CA PHE A 612 -3.61 6.39 -22.23
C PHE A 612 -2.49 6.87 -21.29
N ARG A 613 -2.02 6.03 -20.35
CA ARG A 613 -0.89 6.40 -19.48
C ARG A 613 0.43 6.58 -20.26
N GLN A 614 0.57 6.03 -21.47
CA GLN A 614 1.75 6.27 -22.33
C GLN A 614 1.84 7.72 -22.84
N ALA A 615 0.74 8.49 -22.81
CA ALA A 615 0.74 9.92 -23.14
C ALA A 615 1.60 10.77 -22.18
N GLY A 616 1.84 10.28 -20.97
CA GLY A 616 2.67 10.93 -19.97
C GLY A 616 1.94 11.17 -18.64
N PRO A 617 2.68 11.64 -17.62
CA PRO A 617 2.22 11.69 -16.23
C PRO A 617 1.10 12.71 -15.96
N GLU A 618 0.81 13.59 -16.93
CA GLU A 618 -0.26 14.59 -16.84
C GLU A 618 -1.64 13.97 -17.16
N THR A 619 -1.67 12.74 -17.69
CA THR A 619 -2.91 12.06 -18.11
C THR A 619 -3.59 11.41 -16.93
N VAL A 620 -4.84 11.78 -16.68
CA VAL A 620 -5.68 11.25 -15.60
C VAL A 620 -6.79 10.42 -16.23
N VAL A 621 -6.97 9.20 -15.74
CA VAL A 621 -7.99 8.26 -16.24
C VAL A 621 -8.95 7.92 -15.10
N GLU A 622 -10.25 7.92 -15.40
CA GLU A 622 -11.33 7.56 -14.48
C GLU A 622 -12.21 6.50 -15.16
N ARG A 623 -12.28 5.28 -14.62
CA ARG A 623 -13.17 4.23 -15.12
C ARG A 623 -14.58 4.47 -14.56
N ARG A 624 -15.59 4.40 -15.41
CA ARG A 624 -16.99 4.64 -15.04
C ARG A 624 -17.78 3.35 -14.85
N VAL A 625 -17.28 2.25 -15.42
CA VAL A 625 -17.83 0.89 -15.29
C VAL A 625 -16.69 -0.09 -15.01
N LYS A 626 -17.02 -1.35 -14.74
CA LYS A 626 -16.06 -2.44 -14.49
C LYS A 626 -16.04 -3.41 -15.67
N ASP A 627 -14.91 -4.06 -15.89
CA ASP A 627 -14.83 -5.16 -16.86
C ASP A 627 -15.78 -6.29 -16.42
N GLY A 628 -16.63 -6.76 -17.33
CA GLY A 628 -17.73 -7.68 -17.08
C GLY A 628 -19.12 -7.02 -16.95
N ASP A 629 -19.19 -5.70 -16.83
CA ASP A 629 -20.48 -5.00 -16.78
C ASP A 629 -21.19 -5.03 -18.15
N ARG A 630 -22.52 -5.13 -18.11
CA ARG A 630 -23.38 -4.93 -19.29
C ARG A 630 -23.62 -3.45 -19.50
N VAL A 631 -23.44 -2.97 -20.72
CA VAL A 631 -23.58 -1.57 -21.11
C VAL A 631 -24.50 -1.42 -22.31
N GLY A 632 -25.09 -0.24 -22.45
CA GLY A 632 -25.95 0.17 -23.55
C GLY A 632 -25.44 1.40 -24.29
N PRO A 633 -26.09 1.76 -25.43
CA PRO A 633 -25.74 2.96 -26.18
C PRO A 633 -25.83 4.24 -25.33
N GLY A 634 -24.75 5.01 -25.27
CA GLY A 634 -24.64 6.26 -24.52
C GLY A 634 -23.96 6.13 -23.16
N ASP A 635 -23.71 4.93 -22.67
CA ASP A 635 -22.99 4.72 -21.42
C ASP A 635 -21.53 5.13 -21.56
N VAL A 636 -21.07 5.98 -20.65
CA VAL A 636 -19.66 6.35 -20.54
C VAL A 636 -18.94 5.23 -19.80
N LEU A 637 -17.90 4.68 -20.42
CA LEU A 637 -17.12 3.55 -19.90
C LEU A 637 -15.88 4.04 -19.14
N MET A 638 -15.24 5.09 -19.66
CA MET A 638 -14.02 5.68 -19.12
C MET A 638 -13.97 7.16 -19.51
N THR A 639 -13.50 8.01 -18.59
CA THR A 639 -13.20 9.42 -18.84
C THR A 639 -11.68 9.63 -18.74
N VAL A 640 -11.09 10.35 -19.68
CA VAL A 640 -9.65 10.62 -19.75
C VAL A 640 -9.41 12.12 -19.87
N HIS A 641 -8.56 12.68 -19.02
CA HIS A 641 -8.12 14.07 -19.08
C HIS A 641 -6.62 14.13 -19.38
N GLY A 642 -6.23 14.99 -20.32
CA GLY A 642 -4.82 15.15 -20.70
C GLY A 642 -4.62 16.17 -21.81
N ARG A 643 -3.39 16.26 -22.34
CA ARG A 643 -3.11 17.10 -23.51
C ARG A 643 -3.89 16.57 -24.71
N THR A 644 -4.64 17.45 -25.37
CA THR A 644 -5.57 17.05 -26.44
C THR A 644 -4.87 16.30 -27.57
N ARG A 645 -3.63 16.71 -27.92
CA ARG A 645 -2.80 16.03 -28.92
C ARG A 645 -2.51 14.58 -28.54
N ASP A 646 -2.16 14.33 -27.28
CA ASP A 646 -1.79 12.99 -26.84
C ASP A 646 -3.04 12.10 -26.74
N LEU A 647 -4.16 12.64 -26.25
CA LEU A 647 -5.42 11.90 -26.20
C LEU A 647 -5.85 11.38 -27.57
N LEU A 648 -5.75 12.22 -28.61
CA LEU A 648 -6.09 11.83 -29.98
C LEU A 648 -5.05 10.91 -30.61
N THR A 649 -3.77 11.06 -30.25
CA THR A 649 -2.71 10.14 -30.68
C THR A 649 -2.95 8.73 -30.13
N MET A 650 -3.38 8.62 -28.86
CA MET A 650 -3.64 7.34 -28.18
C MET A 650 -5.00 6.72 -28.52
N GLU A 651 -5.95 7.52 -29.03
CA GLU A 651 -7.35 7.14 -29.25
C GLU A 651 -7.49 5.81 -29.97
N ARG A 652 -6.85 5.67 -31.13
CA ARG A 652 -7.08 4.53 -32.01
C ARG A 652 -6.57 3.24 -31.41
N THR A 653 -5.36 3.26 -30.84
CA THR A 653 -4.78 2.12 -30.15
C THR A 653 -5.64 1.70 -28.95
N ALA A 654 -6.11 2.66 -28.13
CA ALA A 654 -6.97 2.35 -26.98
C ALA A 654 -8.31 1.74 -27.41
N LEU A 655 -8.97 2.32 -28.42
CA LEU A 655 -10.23 1.81 -28.95
C LEU A 655 -10.09 0.43 -29.60
N ASN A 656 -9.00 0.16 -30.33
CA ASN A 656 -8.79 -1.13 -30.97
C ASN A 656 -8.74 -2.28 -29.96
N PHE A 657 -8.02 -2.10 -28.84
CA PHE A 657 -8.02 -3.09 -27.76
C PHE A 657 -9.39 -3.19 -27.09
N LEU A 658 -9.97 -2.07 -26.64
CA LEU A 658 -11.20 -2.06 -25.86
C LEU A 658 -12.39 -2.64 -26.65
N THR A 659 -12.54 -2.26 -27.92
CA THR A 659 -13.64 -2.72 -28.80
C THR A 659 -13.52 -4.21 -29.13
N HIS A 660 -12.30 -4.71 -29.40
CA HIS A 660 -12.05 -6.13 -29.66
C HIS A 660 -12.36 -6.99 -28.44
N LEU A 661 -11.79 -6.64 -27.29
CA LEU A 661 -11.95 -7.39 -26.04
C LEU A 661 -13.42 -7.35 -25.56
N SER A 662 -14.06 -6.19 -25.60
CA SER A 662 -15.50 -6.09 -25.31
C SER A 662 -16.35 -6.89 -26.29
N GLY A 663 -15.92 -7.01 -27.55
CA GLY A 663 -16.54 -7.90 -28.55
C GLY A 663 -16.48 -9.38 -28.13
N VAL A 664 -15.32 -9.85 -27.68
CA VAL A 664 -15.10 -11.21 -27.17
C VAL A 664 -15.97 -11.47 -25.93
N ALA A 665 -15.99 -10.54 -24.97
CA ALA A 665 -16.80 -10.65 -23.76
C ALA A 665 -18.30 -10.68 -24.11
N THR A 666 -18.75 -9.82 -25.02
CA THR A 666 -20.14 -9.78 -25.50
C THR A 666 -20.53 -11.07 -26.23
N ALA A 667 -19.65 -11.61 -27.07
CA ALA A 667 -19.89 -12.88 -27.74
C ALA A 667 -20.04 -14.00 -26.70
N THR A 668 -19.15 -14.05 -25.72
CA THR A 668 -19.16 -15.05 -24.65
C THR A 668 -20.42 -14.96 -23.80
N SER A 669 -20.84 -13.76 -23.40
CA SER A 669 -22.03 -13.57 -22.58
C SER A 669 -23.30 -14.08 -23.26
N ARG A 670 -23.40 -13.95 -24.58
CA ARG A 670 -24.54 -14.51 -25.34
C ARG A 670 -24.59 -16.03 -25.27
N TRP A 671 -23.45 -16.71 -25.30
CA TRP A 671 -23.40 -18.16 -25.13
C TRP A 671 -23.74 -18.55 -23.69
N VAL A 672 -23.25 -17.80 -22.70
CA VAL A 672 -23.56 -18.02 -21.28
C VAL A 672 -25.06 -17.88 -21.03
N ASP A 673 -25.67 -16.83 -21.59
CA ASP A 673 -27.11 -16.59 -21.53
C ASP A 673 -27.89 -17.74 -22.19
N ALA A 674 -27.41 -18.26 -23.32
CA ALA A 674 -28.07 -19.36 -24.05
C ALA A 674 -28.09 -20.69 -23.26
N VAL A 675 -27.08 -20.95 -22.42
CA VAL A 675 -26.99 -22.18 -21.61
C VAL A 675 -27.49 -22.00 -20.17
N ALA A 676 -27.97 -20.81 -19.82
CA ALA A 676 -28.42 -20.48 -18.47
C ALA A 676 -29.49 -21.45 -17.95
N GLY A 677 -29.36 -21.86 -16.70
CA GLY A 677 -30.23 -22.86 -16.06
C GLY A 677 -29.83 -24.32 -16.30
N THR A 678 -28.74 -24.57 -17.01
CA THR A 678 -28.10 -25.89 -17.10
C THR A 678 -26.81 -25.93 -16.26
N LYS A 679 -26.17 -27.10 -16.13
CA LYS A 679 -24.85 -27.21 -15.49
C LYS A 679 -23.68 -26.86 -16.41
N ALA A 680 -23.93 -26.77 -17.72
CA ALA A 680 -22.87 -26.61 -18.70
C ALA A 680 -22.27 -25.21 -18.61
N ARG A 681 -20.95 -25.10 -18.74
CA ARG A 681 -20.24 -23.83 -18.83
C ARG A 681 -19.67 -23.61 -20.23
N VAL A 682 -19.67 -22.36 -20.66
CA VAL A 682 -19.07 -21.97 -21.95
C VAL A 682 -17.57 -21.86 -21.78
N ARG A 683 -16.80 -22.54 -22.63
CA ARG A 683 -15.35 -22.62 -22.55
C ARG A 683 -14.69 -22.08 -23.81
N ASP A 684 -13.59 -21.35 -23.65
CA ASP A 684 -12.78 -20.90 -24.76
C ASP A 684 -11.94 -22.02 -25.39
N THR A 685 -11.14 -21.66 -26.39
CA THR A 685 -10.11 -22.54 -26.95
C THR A 685 -8.78 -21.80 -27.08
N ARG A 686 -7.79 -22.44 -27.72
CA ARG A 686 -6.53 -21.78 -28.12
C ARG A 686 -6.57 -21.13 -29.51
N LYS A 687 -7.74 -21.03 -30.15
CA LYS A 687 -7.93 -20.29 -31.39
C LYS A 687 -7.99 -18.78 -31.11
N THR A 688 -6.87 -18.23 -30.68
CA THR A 688 -6.70 -16.81 -30.32
C THR A 688 -5.91 -16.08 -31.39
N LEU A 689 -6.04 -14.76 -31.47
CA LEU A 689 -5.14 -13.97 -32.32
C LEU A 689 -3.69 -14.04 -31.77
N PRO A 690 -2.66 -14.05 -32.64
CA PRO A 690 -1.26 -14.02 -32.20
C PRO A 690 -0.99 -12.81 -31.30
N GLY A 691 -0.26 -13.02 -30.20
CA GLY A 691 0.06 -11.97 -29.22
C GLY A 691 -1.06 -11.65 -28.21
N LEU A 692 -2.34 -11.81 -28.58
CA LEU A 692 -3.49 -11.38 -27.76
C LEU A 692 -4.09 -12.45 -26.84
N ARG A 693 -3.50 -13.66 -26.79
CA ARG A 693 -4.10 -14.80 -26.09
C ARG A 693 -4.51 -14.50 -24.65
N ALA A 694 -3.63 -13.88 -23.86
CA ALA A 694 -3.93 -13.56 -22.47
C ALA A 694 -5.12 -12.60 -22.36
N LEU A 695 -5.14 -11.56 -23.19
CA LEU A 695 -6.20 -10.55 -23.21
C LEU A 695 -7.54 -11.12 -23.68
N GLU A 696 -7.55 -11.93 -24.74
CA GLU A 696 -8.78 -12.55 -25.26
C GLU A 696 -9.39 -13.55 -24.28
N LYS A 697 -8.56 -14.34 -23.60
CA LYS A 697 -9.02 -15.27 -22.57
C LYS A 697 -9.49 -14.55 -21.31
N TYR A 698 -8.87 -13.41 -20.98
CA TYR A 698 -9.40 -12.51 -19.96
C TYR A 698 -10.79 -11.99 -20.34
N ALA A 699 -10.98 -11.54 -21.58
CA ALA A 699 -12.28 -11.09 -22.07
C ALA A 699 -13.36 -12.18 -22.07
N VAL A 700 -13.00 -13.45 -22.35
CA VAL A 700 -13.91 -14.60 -22.17
C VAL A 700 -14.39 -14.68 -20.71
N HIS A 701 -13.47 -14.53 -19.76
CA HIS A 701 -13.82 -14.55 -18.34
C HIS A 701 -14.76 -13.40 -17.97
N CYS A 702 -14.50 -12.18 -18.45
CA CYS A 702 -15.41 -11.03 -18.28
C CYS A 702 -16.81 -11.30 -18.84
N GLY A 703 -16.92 -12.04 -19.94
CA GLY A 703 -18.19 -12.48 -20.52
C GLY A 703 -18.90 -13.61 -19.75
N GLY A 704 -18.34 -14.09 -18.64
CA GLY A 704 -18.88 -15.20 -17.83
C GLY A 704 -18.48 -16.60 -18.33
N GLY A 705 -17.60 -16.68 -19.32
CA GLY A 705 -17.03 -17.93 -19.80
C GLY A 705 -15.89 -18.42 -18.91
N VAL A 706 -15.34 -19.57 -19.26
CA VAL A 706 -14.21 -20.18 -18.56
C VAL A 706 -13.10 -20.59 -19.50
N ASN A 707 -11.87 -20.57 -19.00
CA ASN A 707 -10.70 -20.83 -19.83
C ASN A 707 -10.41 -22.35 -19.88
N HIS A 708 -10.00 -22.83 -21.05
CA HIS A 708 -9.54 -24.21 -21.25
C HIS A 708 -8.09 -24.38 -20.77
N ARG A 709 -7.12 -24.02 -21.61
CA ARG A 709 -5.68 -23.96 -21.29
C ARG A 709 -5.01 -22.75 -21.95
N MET A 710 -3.93 -22.22 -21.37
CA MET A 710 -3.20 -21.07 -21.92
C MET A 710 -2.19 -21.49 -22.99
N GLY A 711 -1.42 -22.53 -22.73
CA GLY A 711 -0.32 -23.05 -23.56
C GLY A 711 -0.51 -24.50 -23.97
N LEU A 712 0.55 -25.10 -24.54
CA LEU A 712 0.64 -26.55 -24.74
C LEU A 712 1.10 -27.27 -23.45
N HIS A 713 1.65 -26.54 -22.48
CA HIS A 713 2.26 -27.08 -21.27
C HIS A 713 1.26 -27.25 -20.12
N ASP A 714 0.18 -26.46 -20.06
CA ASP A 714 -0.75 -26.48 -18.91
C ASP A 714 -1.62 -27.73 -18.83
N ALA A 715 -1.93 -28.33 -19.98
CA ALA A 715 -2.75 -29.53 -20.09
C ALA A 715 -2.44 -30.24 -21.40
N ALA A 716 -2.41 -31.57 -21.36
CA ALA A 716 -2.25 -32.40 -22.53
C ALA A 716 -3.63 -32.64 -23.18
N LEU A 717 -3.72 -32.42 -24.49
CA LEU A 717 -4.91 -32.73 -25.28
C LEU A 717 -4.52 -33.74 -26.36
N ILE A 718 -4.90 -34.99 -26.15
CA ILE A 718 -4.67 -36.08 -27.11
C ILE A 718 -5.76 -35.97 -28.18
N LYS A 719 -5.32 -35.89 -29.44
CA LYS A 719 -6.14 -35.72 -30.65
C LYS A 719 -5.82 -36.84 -31.61
N ASP A 720 -6.62 -37.00 -32.67
CA ASP A 720 -6.43 -38.04 -33.69
C ASP A 720 -4.98 -38.14 -34.20
N ASN A 721 -4.32 -37.02 -34.49
CA ASN A 721 -2.94 -37.03 -34.96
C ASN A 721 -1.97 -37.61 -33.92
N HIS A 722 -2.21 -37.35 -32.63
CA HIS A 722 -1.41 -37.91 -31.54
C HIS A 722 -1.68 -39.41 -31.39
N VAL A 723 -2.94 -39.83 -31.50
CA VAL A 723 -3.36 -41.24 -31.45
C VAL A 723 -2.70 -42.04 -32.57
N VAL A 724 -2.77 -41.53 -33.81
CA VAL A 724 -2.13 -42.16 -34.97
C VAL A 724 -0.61 -42.22 -34.79
N ALA A 725 0.02 -41.15 -34.30
CA ALA A 725 1.46 -41.11 -34.10
C ALA A 725 1.95 -42.03 -32.97
N ALA A 726 1.16 -42.19 -31.90
CA ALA A 726 1.49 -43.04 -30.75
C ALA A 726 1.15 -44.53 -30.97
N GLY A 727 0.38 -44.85 -32.02
CA GLY A 727 -0.06 -46.22 -32.31
C GLY A 727 -1.37 -46.62 -31.62
N GLY A 728 -2.04 -45.67 -30.95
CA GLY A 728 -3.33 -45.88 -30.29
C GLY A 728 -3.58 -44.89 -29.16
N VAL A 729 -4.84 -44.85 -28.68
CA VAL A 729 -5.29 -43.88 -27.65
C VAL A 729 -4.66 -44.21 -26.30
N ALA A 730 -4.58 -45.50 -25.95
CA ALA A 730 -3.96 -45.96 -24.72
C ALA A 730 -2.45 -45.70 -24.69
N GLU A 731 -1.79 -45.91 -25.83
CA GLU A 731 -0.36 -45.64 -26.01
C GLU A 731 -0.07 -44.15 -25.84
N ALA A 732 -0.88 -43.27 -26.45
CA ALA A 732 -0.76 -41.82 -26.28
C ALA A 732 -0.99 -41.40 -24.82
N PHE A 733 -2.04 -41.91 -24.17
CA PHE A 733 -2.37 -41.57 -22.79
C PHE A 733 -1.27 -41.96 -21.82
N ARG A 734 -0.79 -43.21 -21.90
CA ARG A 734 0.30 -43.70 -21.04
C ARG A 734 1.60 -42.96 -21.29
N ALA A 735 1.92 -42.62 -22.54
CA ALA A 735 3.11 -41.85 -22.86
C ALA A 735 3.09 -40.46 -22.20
N VAL A 736 1.95 -39.76 -22.26
CA VAL A 736 1.79 -38.47 -21.59
C VAL A 736 1.88 -38.64 -20.07
N ARG A 737 1.13 -39.58 -19.48
CA ARG A 737 1.10 -39.76 -18.02
C ARG A 737 2.46 -40.20 -17.46
N GLN A 738 3.24 -40.98 -18.22
CA GLN A 738 4.59 -41.38 -17.82
C GLN A 738 5.58 -40.21 -17.87
N ALA A 739 5.50 -39.37 -18.91
CA ALA A 739 6.42 -38.25 -19.09
C ALA A 739 6.06 -37.03 -18.22
N PHE A 740 4.75 -36.81 -17.98
CA PHE A 740 4.20 -35.66 -17.26
C PHE A 740 3.09 -36.12 -16.29
N PRO A 741 3.46 -36.70 -15.14
CA PRO A 741 2.51 -37.32 -14.20
C PRO A 741 1.42 -36.37 -13.70
N ASP A 742 1.77 -35.10 -13.49
CA ASP A 742 0.92 -34.10 -12.85
C ASP A 742 0.13 -33.23 -13.85
N VAL A 743 0.34 -33.42 -15.16
CA VAL A 743 -0.37 -32.65 -16.20
C VAL A 743 -1.74 -33.27 -16.43
N ALA A 744 -2.78 -32.43 -16.40
CA ALA A 744 -4.14 -32.85 -16.73
C ALA A 744 -4.21 -33.37 -18.19
N ILE A 745 -4.89 -34.49 -18.40
CA ILE A 745 -5.01 -35.14 -19.71
C ILE A 745 -6.48 -35.14 -20.14
N GLU A 746 -6.74 -34.49 -21.27
CA GLU A 746 -8.00 -34.55 -21.99
C GLU A 746 -7.81 -35.36 -23.28
N VAL A 747 -8.79 -36.20 -23.60
CA VAL A 747 -8.76 -37.04 -24.80
C VAL A 747 -9.94 -36.70 -25.70
N GLU A 748 -9.65 -36.36 -26.94
CA GLU A 748 -10.64 -36.16 -28.00
C GLU A 748 -11.16 -37.50 -28.52
N VAL A 749 -12.47 -37.59 -28.68
CA VAL A 749 -13.17 -38.72 -29.28
C VAL A 749 -14.19 -38.21 -30.30
N ASP A 750 -14.32 -38.92 -31.42
CA ASP A 750 -15.22 -38.60 -32.53
C ASP A 750 -16.34 -39.67 -32.69
N ARG A 751 -16.26 -40.78 -31.95
CA ARG A 751 -17.24 -41.88 -31.96
C ARG A 751 -17.50 -42.44 -30.56
N ILE A 752 -18.73 -42.89 -30.33
CA ILE A 752 -19.17 -43.43 -29.02
C ILE A 752 -18.34 -44.64 -28.56
N ASP A 753 -17.88 -45.49 -29.49
CA ASP A 753 -17.11 -46.69 -29.17
C ASP A 753 -15.71 -46.38 -28.60
N GLN A 754 -15.23 -45.14 -28.69
CA GLN A 754 -13.95 -44.71 -28.12
C GLN A 754 -14.06 -44.29 -26.64
N ILE A 755 -15.25 -44.02 -26.12
CA ILE A 755 -15.44 -43.49 -24.75
C ILE A 755 -14.96 -44.49 -23.69
N GLU A 756 -15.41 -45.74 -23.75
CA GLU A 756 -15.03 -46.74 -22.73
C GLU A 756 -13.53 -47.06 -22.72
N PRO A 757 -12.85 -47.23 -23.88
CA PRO A 757 -11.38 -47.34 -23.92
C PRO A 757 -10.66 -46.17 -23.24
N VAL A 758 -11.12 -44.93 -23.48
CA VAL A 758 -10.55 -43.72 -22.88
C VAL A 758 -10.74 -43.69 -21.36
N LEU A 759 -11.94 -44.05 -20.89
CA LEU A 759 -12.24 -44.15 -19.47
C LEU A 759 -11.43 -45.25 -18.78
N ALA A 760 -11.19 -46.38 -19.45
CA ALA A 760 -10.41 -47.49 -18.92
C ALA A 760 -8.94 -47.12 -18.66
N GLU A 761 -8.39 -46.17 -19.42
CA GLU A 761 -7.04 -45.63 -19.19
C GLU A 761 -6.98 -44.56 -18.09
N GLY A 762 -8.14 -44.08 -17.61
CA GLY A 762 -8.23 -43.11 -16.52
C GLY A 762 -8.27 -41.65 -16.96
N ALA A 763 -8.83 -41.36 -18.15
CA ALA A 763 -9.05 -39.98 -18.57
C ALA A 763 -10.06 -39.25 -17.67
N GLU A 764 -9.70 -38.03 -17.25
CA GLU A 764 -10.49 -37.20 -16.32
C GLU A 764 -11.37 -36.19 -17.08
N GLU A 765 -10.99 -35.84 -18.31
CA GLU A 765 -11.75 -35.00 -19.25
C GLU A 765 -11.80 -35.69 -20.63
N ILE A 766 -12.96 -35.64 -21.28
CA ILE A 766 -13.17 -36.17 -22.63
C ILE A 766 -13.81 -35.09 -23.50
N LEU A 767 -13.19 -34.81 -24.64
CA LEU A 767 -13.69 -33.88 -25.64
C LEU A 767 -14.45 -34.66 -26.73
N LEU A 768 -15.75 -34.43 -26.84
CA LEU A 768 -16.67 -35.04 -27.80
C LEU A 768 -16.73 -34.16 -29.05
N ASP A 769 -15.98 -34.51 -30.10
CA ASP A 769 -15.86 -33.70 -31.33
C ASP A 769 -16.95 -34.06 -32.36
N ASN A 770 -17.75 -33.07 -32.76
CA ASN A 770 -18.82 -33.18 -33.77
C ASN A 770 -19.94 -34.20 -33.45
N PHE A 771 -20.18 -34.51 -32.18
CA PHE A 771 -21.31 -35.35 -31.76
C PHE A 771 -22.66 -34.63 -31.96
N THR A 772 -23.68 -35.36 -32.41
CA THR A 772 -25.07 -34.87 -32.42
C THR A 772 -25.65 -34.83 -30.99
N VAL A 773 -26.74 -34.08 -30.78
CA VAL A 773 -27.43 -34.00 -29.47
C VAL A 773 -27.80 -35.37 -28.91
N ASP A 774 -28.27 -36.30 -29.77
CA ASP A 774 -28.60 -37.66 -29.35
C ASP A 774 -27.34 -38.45 -28.91
N GLN A 775 -26.24 -38.30 -29.65
CA GLN A 775 -24.97 -38.93 -29.31
C GLN A 775 -24.37 -38.35 -28.03
N LEU A 776 -24.51 -37.04 -27.80
CA LEU A 776 -24.08 -36.39 -26.56
C LEU A 776 -24.88 -36.92 -25.36
N ALA A 777 -26.20 -37.04 -25.47
CA ALA A 777 -27.04 -37.61 -24.41
C ALA A 777 -26.71 -39.09 -24.14
N GLU A 778 -26.32 -39.86 -25.17
CA GLU A 778 -25.78 -41.20 -25.00
C GLU A 778 -24.41 -41.20 -24.31
N ALA A 779 -23.49 -40.35 -24.72
CA ALA A 779 -22.17 -40.19 -24.11
C ALA A 779 -22.26 -39.82 -22.62
N VAL A 780 -23.13 -38.85 -22.26
CA VAL A 780 -23.37 -38.46 -20.86
C VAL A 780 -23.86 -39.63 -20.02
N ARG A 781 -24.79 -40.45 -20.55
CA ARG A 781 -25.26 -41.67 -19.87
C ARG A 781 -24.16 -42.72 -19.72
N LEU A 782 -23.35 -42.92 -20.75
CA LEU A 782 -22.25 -43.90 -20.75
C LEU A 782 -21.14 -43.52 -19.77
N VAL A 783 -20.74 -42.25 -19.74
CA VAL A 783 -19.70 -41.76 -18.83
C VAL A 783 -20.18 -41.83 -17.39
N GLY A 784 -21.44 -41.48 -17.11
CA GLY A 784 -22.04 -41.66 -15.79
C GLY A 784 -21.30 -40.91 -14.68
N GLY A 785 -20.67 -39.78 -15.00
CA GLY A 785 -19.88 -38.96 -14.07
C GLY A 785 -18.44 -39.43 -13.83
N ARG A 786 -17.94 -40.44 -14.55
CA ARG A 786 -16.55 -40.92 -14.45
C ARG A 786 -15.50 -39.93 -14.99
N ALA A 787 -15.90 -39.05 -15.91
CA ALA A 787 -15.08 -38.00 -16.49
C ALA A 787 -15.95 -36.76 -16.78
N ARG A 788 -15.32 -35.59 -16.89
CA ARG A 788 -16.00 -34.38 -17.39
C ARG A 788 -16.09 -34.42 -18.91
N LEU A 789 -17.22 -33.98 -19.44
CA LEU A 789 -17.50 -34.00 -20.87
C LEU A 789 -17.51 -32.59 -21.45
N GLU A 790 -16.69 -32.38 -22.47
CA GLU A 790 -16.65 -31.16 -23.27
C GLU A 790 -17.20 -31.44 -24.66
N SER A 791 -18.21 -30.67 -25.10
CA SER A 791 -18.68 -30.73 -26.49
C SER A 791 -17.91 -29.73 -27.34
N SER A 792 -17.42 -30.17 -28.50
CA SER A 792 -16.75 -29.32 -29.49
C SER A 792 -17.20 -29.66 -30.91
N GLY A 793 -16.85 -28.78 -31.86
CA GLY A 793 -17.16 -28.97 -33.27
C GLY A 793 -18.60 -28.62 -33.65
N GLY A 794 -18.79 -27.80 -34.69
CA GLY A 794 -20.11 -27.49 -35.25
C GLY A 794 -21.10 -26.74 -34.34
N LEU A 795 -20.70 -26.29 -33.14
CA LEU A 795 -21.58 -25.59 -32.21
C LEU A 795 -22.05 -24.24 -32.76
N THR A 796 -23.36 -23.99 -32.68
CA THR A 796 -23.98 -22.69 -32.96
C THR A 796 -24.76 -22.20 -31.74
N LEU A 797 -25.03 -20.90 -31.68
CA LEU A 797 -25.81 -20.32 -30.60
C LEU A 797 -27.23 -20.93 -30.53
N ASP A 798 -27.82 -21.24 -31.69
CA ASP A 798 -29.14 -21.88 -31.81
C ASP A 798 -29.14 -23.31 -31.24
N SER A 799 -28.03 -24.05 -31.37
CA SER A 799 -27.89 -25.40 -30.83
C SER A 799 -27.41 -25.45 -29.38
N ALA A 800 -26.89 -24.34 -28.84
CA ALA A 800 -26.20 -24.30 -27.54
C ALA A 800 -27.07 -24.84 -26.40
N ARG A 801 -28.35 -24.44 -26.35
CA ARG A 801 -29.29 -24.88 -25.32
C ARG A 801 -29.53 -26.39 -25.35
N ALA A 802 -29.82 -26.93 -26.53
CA ALA A 802 -30.08 -28.36 -26.70
C ALA A 802 -28.84 -29.20 -26.34
N VAL A 803 -27.64 -28.73 -26.70
CA VAL A 803 -26.37 -29.36 -26.32
C VAL A 803 -26.18 -29.33 -24.80
N ALA A 804 -26.40 -28.18 -24.15
CA ALA A 804 -26.24 -28.04 -22.72
C ALA A 804 -27.22 -28.90 -21.90
N GLU A 805 -28.46 -29.06 -22.38
CA GLU A 805 -29.49 -29.90 -21.77
C GLU A 805 -29.17 -31.40 -21.81
N THR A 806 -28.22 -31.84 -22.65
CA THR A 806 -27.76 -33.24 -22.64
C THR A 806 -27.02 -33.61 -21.35
N GLY A 807 -26.50 -32.61 -20.62
CA GLY A 807 -25.73 -32.81 -19.39
C GLY A 807 -24.21 -32.91 -19.60
N VAL A 808 -23.69 -32.36 -20.70
CA VAL A 808 -22.25 -32.06 -20.82
C VAL A 808 -21.83 -31.00 -19.80
N ASP A 809 -20.54 -30.98 -19.45
CA ASP A 809 -19.99 -30.02 -18.48
C ASP A 809 -19.50 -28.74 -19.16
N TYR A 810 -19.00 -28.85 -20.39
CA TYR A 810 -18.47 -27.71 -21.15
C TYR A 810 -18.97 -27.67 -22.60
N LEU A 811 -19.16 -26.45 -23.12
CA LEU A 811 -19.29 -26.17 -24.56
C LEU A 811 -18.05 -25.39 -25.00
N ALA A 812 -17.18 -26.00 -25.80
CA ALA A 812 -15.95 -25.39 -26.27
C ALA A 812 -16.16 -24.64 -27.58
N VAL A 813 -16.19 -23.31 -27.49
CA VAL A 813 -16.55 -22.44 -28.61
C VAL A 813 -15.31 -21.70 -29.11
N GLY A 814 -14.73 -22.19 -30.20
CA GLY A 814 -13.54 -21.57 -30.79
C GLY A 814 -13.77 -20.14 -31.30
N ALA A 815 -14.97 -19.85 -31.79
CA ALA A 815 -15.32 -18.57 -32.40
C ALA A 815 -15.36 -17.38 -31.40
N LEU A 816 -15.32 -17.64 -30.10
CA LEU A 816 -15.40 -16.59 -29.07
C LEU A 816 -14.26 -15.57 -29.19
N THR A 817 -13.05 -16.02 -29.53
CA THR A 817 -11.85 -15.18 -29.49
C THR A 817 -11.45 -14.68 -30.87
N HIS A 818 -11.34 -15.56 -31.88
CA HIS A 818 -10.86 -15.17 -33.22
C HIS A 818 -11.95 -14.68 -34.19
N SER A 819 -13.23 -14.85 -33.86
CA SER A 819 -14.36 -14.49 -34.75
C SER A 819 -15.34 -13.51 -34.09
N ALA A 820 -15.05 -13.01 -32.89
CA ALA A 820 -15.91 -12.04 -32.24
C ALA A 820 -15.95 -10.73 -33.05
N SER A 821 -17.16 -10.20 -33.23
CA SER A 821 -17.33 -8.85 -33.75
C SER A 821 -16.97 -7.85 -32.66
N ALA A 822 -16.15 -6.85 -32.99
CA ALA A 822 -15.84 -5.75 -32.09
C ALA A 822 -17.12 -5.06 -31.59
N LEU A 823 -17.16 -4.73 -30.30
CA LEU A 823 -18.22 -3.90 -29.72
C LEU A 823 -17.99 -2.46 -30.15
N ASP A 824 -19.04 -1.79 -30.62
CA ASP A 824 -18.95 -0.41 -31.10
C ASP A 824 -18.81 0.55 -29.90
N ILE A 825 -17.61 1.11 -29.73
CA ILE A 825 -17.24 2.08 -28.68
C ILE A 825 -16.51 3.22 -29.39
N GLY A 826 -16.91 4.46 -29.08
CA GLY A 826 -16.27 5.67 -29.60
C GLY A 826 -15.53 6.44 -28.52
N LEU A 827 -14.68 7.37 -28.94
CA LEU A 827 -14.11 8.39 -28.06
C LEU A 827 -14.72 9.74 -28.45
N ASP A 828 -15.31 10.42 -27.48
CA ASP A 828 -15.93 11.73 -27.65
C ASP A 828 -15.17 12.77 -26.82
N LEU A 829 -14.60 13.78 -27.46
CA LEU A 829 -14.12 14.96 -26.72
C LEU A 829 -15.33 15.73 -26.18
N ARG A 830 -15.28 16.12 -24.90
CA ARG A 830 -16.25 17.06 -24.36
C ARG A 830 -16.06 18.42 -25.05
N GLY A 831 -17.13 18.95 -25.63
CA GLY A 831 -17.12 20.30 -26.16
C GLY A 831 -16.75 21.31 -25.06
N ALA A 832 -15.94 22.30 -25.42
CA ALA A 832 -15.55 23.40 -24.52
C ALA A 832 -16.76 24.22 -24.05
#